data_AF-A0AAD5L1F9-F1
#
_entry.id   AF-A0AAD5L1F9-F1
#
_cell.length_a   1.000
_cell.length_b   1.000
_cell.length_c   1.000
_cell.angle_alpha   90.00
_cell.angle_beta   90.00
_cell.angle_gamma   90.00
#
_symmetry.space_group_name_H-M   'P 1'
#
loop_
_entity.id
_entity.type
_entity.pdbx_description
1 polymer ?
#
loop_
_entity_poly.entity_id
_entity_poly.type
_entity_poly.pdbx_seq_one_letter_code
_entity_poly.pdbx_strand_id
1 'polypeptide(L)'
;MPLTDRWILLCFALIPIVTCQYQYHPNYAYSAPLVGASSRPDLSYVFSYPFNLYRTPGGEPWCPSASPNQPPLFQCKPAIRCSPWFIELLYNPWWCTAADGSFGACCPDVYKTTSSVARFPESSKLTAMPRDITKEEMTRAVTVARQHVEEISAFEWHAWSNMLAPWQNSAAYSYSATTYASLIGQQQGWKGLQSVEASRKLASLLKLEPEYAGFALQHLCVRETALSSICREQPKCNASALYRTYDASCNNLDYPNWGRSNSPLERILPPQYADGIWAPREWPGLPPVDSVSRIVQDIDYPDNQLTITVMHWGQMVAHDVTHVPTFRTLNNSAIQCCTGDGKYLSPERTHPLCFPIDVAHNNEFYGQFGVTCHDFVRSVIAPREDCKFGYADQLNQNTAYLDASVIYGSTEKVARSLREYVGGRMRVTIIGGDYVVLPVDPNRKDCITDEYGSECFVGGDQRVNQYTGLTVLHIVWLRLHNKYANQLSVINPLWDDERLYQETKKIITALFQHITYNEYLPSVLGPNLMEEYGLLPLTSGYTYTYDPAVKAQITNEFATAAFRYGHSLIRNYNELWLDDTYANYGGELHLKDWYNNPKVLFDPIVFNALIRHFITGTAQNFDENVVDAVHNYLFKSPYQSWGLDLIAANLWRGRDHAIPGYNFYLEACGSKRAATFDDLLPIMRPAIVEKIKYLYKSVDDVDLFIGVLGEWAIKGGIVGPVTSCIMADQFARLKDGDRFFYEHGGQPHSFTPAQLDAIRSMSLARVLCETSDTVDWMTHNVFWTPSPMNPWVPCYGKDIPRLNLNLWKSTY
;
A
#
# COMPACT_ATOMS: atom_id res chain seq x y z
N MET A 1 38.30 -30.70 -68.55
CA MET A 1 38.10 -32.16 -68.38
C MET A 1 37.96 -32.45 -66.89
N PRO A 2 37.12 -33.43 -66.49
CA PRO A 2 35.99 -33.19 -65.60
C PRO A 2 35.98 -34.05 -64.30
N LEU A 3 34.87 -33.95 -63.54
CA LEU A 3 34.31 -34.86 -62.50
C LEU A 3 34.87 -34.63 -61.07
N THR A 4 34.11 -34.53 -59.97
CA THR A 4 32.71 -34.90 -59.64
C THR A 4 32.28 -34.33 -58.28
N ASP A 5 31.00 -33.94 -58.18
CA ASP A 5 30.03 -34.06 -57.07
C ASP A 5 30.08 -33.25 -55.74
N ARG A 6 29.12 -32.31 -55.68
CA ARG A 6 28.08 -32.04 -54.65
C ARG A 6 28.47 -32.02 -53.15
N TRP A 7 28.38 -30.82 -52.56
CA TRP A 7 27.69 -30.63 -51.27
C TRP A 7 26.82 -29.36 -51.30
N ILE A 8 25.60 -29.52 -50.80
CA ILE A 8 24.51 -28.54 -50.71
C ILE A 8 24.83 -27.57 -49.56
N LEU A 9 24.81 -26.26 -49.85
CA LEU A 9 24.73 -25.19 -48.85
C LEU A 9 23.33 -25.18 -48.24
N LEU A 10 23.18 -25.79 -47.07
CA LEU A 10 22.03 -25.58 -46.19
C LEU A 10 22.33 -24.36 -45.32
N CYS A 11 21.75 -23.21 -45.69
CA CYS A 11 21.58 -22.09 -44.78
C CYS A 11 20.64 -22.54 -43.63
N PHE A 12 21.20 -22.90 -42.48
CA PHE A 12 20.44 -22.88 -41.24
C PHE A 12 20.27 -21.41 -40.84
N ALA A 13 19.10 -20.85 -41.16
CA ALA A 13 18.62 -19.65 -40.50
C ALA A 13 18.43 -19.98 -39.02
N LEU A 14 19.34 -19.50 -38.17
CA LEU A 14 19.13 -19.47 -36.73
C LEU A 14 17.93 -18.54 -36.48
N ILE A 15 16.80 -19.14 -36.11
CA ILE A 15 15.61 -18.43 -35.64
C ILE A 15 16.04 -17.70 -34.35
N PRO A 16 15.92 -16.37 -34.26
CA PRO A 16 16.15 -15.68 -32.99
C PRO A 16 15.05 -16.12 -32.02
N ILE A 17 15.45 -16.86 -31.00
CA ILE A 17 14.59 -17.28 -29.91
C ILE A 17 14.24 -16.01 -29.12
N VAL A 18 12.94 -15.73 -28.93
CA VAL A 18 12.44 -14.65 -28.05
C VAL A 18 12.49 -15.14 -26.60
N THR A 19 13.67 -15.57 -26.16
CA THR A 19 13.96 -15.88 -24.76
C THR A 19 14.71 -14.70 -24.20
N CYS A 20 14.23 -14.14 -23.09
CA CYS A 20 14.94 -13.09 -22.38
C CYS A 20 16.39 -13.55 -22.11
N GLN A 21 17.37 -12.99 -22.84
CA GLN A 21 18.71 -12.95 -22.29
C GLN A 21 18.64 -12.03 -21.09
N TYR A 22 19.00 -12.53 -19.90
CA TYR A 22 19.13 -11.73 -18.69
C TYR A 22 20.01 -10.51 -19.00
N GLN A 23 19.42 -9.35 -19.30
CA GLN A 23 20.14 -8.09 -19.36
C GLN A 23 20.38 -7.61 -17.93
N TYR A 24 21.34 -8.25 -17.25
CA TYR A 24 22.15 -7.52 -16.30
C TYR A 24 22.98 -6.50 -17.09
N HIS A 25 22.70 -5.22 -16.87
CA HIS A 25 23.56 -4.13 -17.34
C HIS A 25 24.96 -4.20 -16.66
N PRO A 26 25.99 -3.55 -17.22
CA PRO A 26 27.15 -4.24 -17.77
C PRO A 26 28.37 -4.26 -16.83
N ASN A 27 28.33 -5.05 -15.75
CA ASN A 27 29.55 -5.22 -14.93
C ASN A 27 30.04 -6.64 -14.69
N TYR A 28 29.32 -7.72 -15.06
CA TYR A 28 29.90 -9.07 -14.95
C TYR A 28 29.30 -10.03 -15.99
N ALA A 29 30.13 -10.43 -16.97
CA ALA A 29 29.80 -11.48 -17.93
C ALA A 29 30.06 -12.86 -17.32
N TYR A 30 29.09 -13.78 -17.41
CA TYR A 30 29.35 -15.21 -17.24
C TYR A 30 28.56 -16.00 -18.28
N SER A 31 29.29 -16.86 -19.01
CA SER A 31 28.75 -17.90 -19.88
C SER A 31 28.58 -19.19 -19.08
N ALA A 32 27.38 -19.74 -19.01
CA ALA A 32 27.14 -21.10 -18.51
C ALA A 32 26.79 -22.05 -19.68
N PRO A 33 27.28 -23.31 -19.70
CA PRO A 33 27.02 -24.24 -20.78
C PRO A 33 25.60 -24.82 -20.68
N LEU A 34 24.91 -24.88 -21.82
CA LEU A 34 23.64 -25.59 -22.00
C LEU A 34 23.84 -27.09 -21.75
N VAL A 35 23.26 -27.62 -20.68
CA VAL A 35 23.13 -29.07 -20.47
C VAL A 35 21.85 -29.54 -21.17
N GLY A 36 22.01 -30.41 -22.17
CA GLY A 36 20.89 -30.99 -22.91
C GLY A 36 19.99 -31.86 -22.03
N ALA A 37 18.70 -31.54 -21.97
CA ALA A 37 17.68 -32.35 -21.31
C ALA A 37 16.71 -32.90 -22.36
N SER A 38 16.94 -34.15 -22.78
CA SER A 38 16.03 -34.93 -23.62
C SER A 38 15.10 -35.78 -22.76
N SER A 39 14.13 -35.16 -22.10
CA SER A 39 12.97 -35.85 -21.52
C SER A 39 11.90 -34.83 -21.14
N ARG A 40 10.68 -34.99 -21.65
CA ARG A 40 9.52 -34.21 -21.22
C ARG A 40 9.33 -34.41 -19.70
N PRO A 41 9.18 -33.35 -18.89
CA PRO A 41 8.85 -33.51 -17.49
C PRO A 41 7.46 -34.12 -17.34
N ASP A 42 7.33 -35.13 -16.50
CA ASP A 42 6.04 -35.67 -16.06
C ASP A 42 5.39 -34.67 -15.09
N LEU A 43 4.34 -33.99 -15.57
CA LEU A 43 3.64 -32.92 -14.85
C LEU A 43 2.56 -33.45 -13.88
N SER A 44 2.36 -34.77 -13.79
CA SER A 44 1.32 -35.38 -12.96
C SER A 44 1.56 -35.25 -11.44
N TYR A 45 2.77 -34.86 -11.01
CA TYR A 45 3.13 -34.69 -9.60
C TYR A 45 3.03 -33.24 -9.08
N VAL A 46 2.68 -32.26 -9.92
CA VAL A 46 2.65 -30.81 -9.56
C VAL A 46 1.34 -30.40 -8.85
N PHE A 47 0.35 -31.30 -8.77
CA PHE A 47 -1.05 -30.99 -8.44
C PHE A 47 -1.41 -30.95 -6.95
N SER A 48 -0.54 -30.45 -6.08
CA SER A 48 -0.92 -30.16 -4.69
C SER A 48 -0.14 -28.99 -4.10
N TYR A 49 -0.65 -27.77 -4.30
CA TYR A 49 -0.20 -26.51 -3.68
C TYR A 49 1.29 -26.14 -3.87
N PRO A 50 1.66 -24.86 -4.05
CA PRO A 50 3.08 -24.49 -4.10
C PRO A 50 3.85 -24.81 -2.79
N PHE A 51 3.17 -25.19 -1.70
CA PHE A 51 3.78 -25.46 -0.39
C PHE A 51 3.91 -26.95 -0.01
N ASN A 52 3.10 -27.86 -0.56
CA ASN A 52 3.14 -29.29 -0.16
C ASN A 52 4.25 -30.10 -0.87
N LEU A 53 4.85 -29.57 -1.93
CA LEU A 53 5.87 -30.23 -2.73
C LEU A 53 7.27 -30.31 -2.08
N TYR A 54 7.51 -29.64 -0.94
CA TYR A 54 8.88 -29.35 -0.50
C TYR A 54 9.24 -29.81 0.93
N ARG A 55 8.37 -30.56 1.60
CA ARG A 55 8.74 -31.27 2.83
C ARG A 55 9.65 -32.44 2.49
N THR A 56 10.96 -32.35 2.76
CA THR A 56 11.74 -33.57 2.99
C THR A 56 11.40 -34.07 4.40
N PRO A 57 10.84 -35.27 4.56
CA PRO A 57 10.57 -35.82 5.88
C PRO A 57 11.91 -36.05 6.61
N GLY A 58 12.20 -35.25 7.62
CA GLY A 58 13.29 -35.51 8.58
C GLY A 58 14.71 -35.07 8.18
N GLY A 59 14.88 -34.14 7.24
CA GLY A 59 16.19 -33.53 6.96
C GLY A 59 16.52 -32.37 7.90
N GLU A 60 17.76 -32.27 8.37
CA GLU A 60 18.27 -31.07 9.05
C GLU A 60 18.04 -29.80 8.21
N PRO A 61 17.95 -28.59 8.81
CA PRO A 61 17.80 -27.33 8.09
C PRO A 61 18.97 -27.12 7.12
N TRP A 62 18.82 -27.53 5.87
CA TRP A 62 19.86 -27.43 4.87
C TRP A 62 19.61 -26.22 3.97
N CYS A 63 20.34 -25.13 4.25
CA CYS A 63 20.50 -24.03 3.30
C CYS A 63 21.83 -24.17 2.56
N PRO A 64 21.86 -23.94 1.24
CA PRO A 64 23.08 -24.10 0.47
C PRO A 64 24.16 -23.10 0.90
N SER A 65 25.41 -23.55 0.97
CA SER A 65 26.59 -22.73 1.21
C SER A 65 27.42 -22.58 -0.07
N ALA A 66 28.14 -21.47 -0.23
CA ALA A 66 29.08 -21.31 -1.36
C ALA A 66 30.30 -22.24 -1.26
N SER A 67 30.58 -22.79 -0.07
CA SER A 67 31.71 -23.68 0.18
C SER A 67 31.52 -24.46 1.49
N PRO A 68 32.04 -25.71 1.62
CA PRO A 68 32.00 -26.50 2.86
C PRO A 68 32.65 -25.83 4.08
N ASN A 69 33.54 -24.84 3.87
CA ASN A 69 34.34 -24.20 4.91
C ASN A 69 33.97 -22.73 5.18
N GLN A 70 32.83 -22.25 4.65
CA GLN A 70 32.32 -20.89 4.91
C GLN A 70 30.95 -20.94 5.61
N PRO A 71 30.62 -19.96 6.46
CA PRO A 71 29.28 -19.85 7.01
C PRO A 71 28.24 -19.81 5.86
N PRO A 72 27.06 -20.41 6.04
CA PRO A 72 26.06 -20.49 4.98
C PRO A 72 25.63 -19.07 4.58
N LEU A 73 25.72 -18.78 3.27
CA LEU A 73 25.31 -17.50 2.67
C LEU A 73 23.79 -17.26 2.78
N PHE A 74 23.03 -18.34 2.89
CA PHE A 74 21.58 -18.35 3.05
C PHE A 74 21.26 -18.93 4.43
N GLN A 75 20.39 -18.26 5.17
CA GLN A 75 19.89 -18.76 6.46
C GLN A 75 18.44 -19.17 6.32
N CYS A 76 18.06 -20.22 7.04
CA CYS A 76 16.66 -20.62 7.11
C CYS A 76 15.90 -19.62 8.00
N LYS A 77 14.91 -18.94 7.44
CA LYS A 77 14.10 -17.92 8.11
C LYS A 77 12.62 -18.08 7.78
N PRO A 78 11.69 -17.61 8.62
CA PRO A 78 10.27 -17.58 8.27
C PRO A 78 10.05 -16.99 6.87
N ALA A 79 9.18 -17.60 6.06
CA ALA A 79 9.07 -17.29 4.63
C ALA A 79 8.81 -15.80 4.35
N ILE A 80 8.05 -15.11 5.21
CA ILE A 80 7.81 -13.68 5.07
C ILE A 80 9.09 -12.83 5.16
N ARG A 81 10.08 -13.24 5.97
CA ARG A 81 11.38 -12.55 6.06
C ARG A 81 12.20 -12.70 4.78
N CYS A 82 11.76 -13.60 3.91
CA CYS A 82 12.30 -13.79 2.58
C CYS A 82 11.39 -13.24 1.47
N SER A 83 10.31 -12.52 1.82
CA SER A 83 9.41 -11.90 0.86
C SER A 83 10.12 -11.02 -0.19
N PRO A 84 11.24 -10.33 0.09
CA PRO A 84 11.96 -9.58 -0.94
C PRO A 84 12.54 -10.45 -2.07
N TRP A 85 12.78 -11.74 -1.78
CA TRP A 85 13.34 -12.72 -2.73
C TRP A 85 12.33 -13.78 -3.14
N PHE A 86 11.05 -13.49 -2.96
CA PHE A 86 10.01 -14.49 -3.18
C PHE A 86 10.04 -15.06 -4.61
N ILE A 87 10.30 -14.23 -5.62
CA ILE A 87 10.44 -14.67 -7.02
C ILE A 87 11.64 -15.61 -7.18
N GLU A 88 12.79 -15.26 -6.59
CA GLU A 88 13.99 -16.08 -6.62
C GLU A 88 13.81 -17.41 -5.87
N LEU A 89 13.06 -17.40 -4.77
CA LEU A 89 12.66 -18.59 -4.01
C LEU A 89 11.68 -19.48 -4.78
N LEU A 90 10.84 -18.91 -5.65
CA LEU A 90 10.03 -19.69 -6.57
C LEU A 90 10.86 -20.39 -7.63
N TYR A 91 11.92 -19.75 -8.13
CA TYR A 91 12.84 -20.40 -9.06
C TYR A 91 13.72 -21.43 -8.32
N ASN A 92 14.14 -21.13 -7.09
CA ASN A 92 15.04 -21.92 -6.26
C ASN A 92 14.39 -22.24 -4.91
N PRO A 93 13.52 -23.28 -4.84
CA PRO A 93 12.71 -23.59 -3.67
C PRO A 93 13.55 -24.24 -2.56
N TRP A 94 14.40 -23.44 -1.91
CA TRP A 94 15.16 -23.86 -0.74
C TRP A 94 14.34 -23.62 0.51
N TRP A 95 13.23 -24.33 0.61
CA TRP A 95 12.38 -24.32 1.80
C TRP A 95 13.05 -25.13 2.90
N CYS A 96 12.80 -24.73 4.13
CA CYS A 96 13.47 -25.27 5.30
C CYS A 96 12.56 -25.15 6.51
N THR A 97 12.97 -25.79 7.60
CA THR A 97 12.35 -25.58 8.93
C THR A 97 13.28 -24.67 9.71
N ALA A 98 12.80 -23.48 10.10
CA ALA A 98 13.60 -22.54 10.86
C ALA A 98 13.90 -23.09 12.27
N ALA A 99 14.84 -22.48 12.98
CA ALA A 99 15.31 -22.97 14.28
C ALA A 99 14.20 -23.05 15.35
N ASP A 100 13.13 -22.28 15.18
CA ASP A 100 11.92 -22.28 16.02
C ASP A 100 10.87 -23.33 15.60
N GLY A 101 11.15 -24.13 14.56
CA GLY A 101 10.24 -25.13 14.01
C GLY A 101 9.26 -24.58 12.97
N SER A 102 9.32 -23.29 12.64
CA SER A 102 8.42 -22.66 11.67
C SER A 102 8.78 -23.00 10.22
N PHE A 103 7.80 -22.88 9.32
CA PHE A 103 8.03 -23.00 7.88
C PHE A 103 8.83 -21.80 7.37
N GLY A 104 9.97 -22.08 6.77
CA GLY A 104 10.91 -21.08 6.33
C GLY A 104 11.44 -21.27 4.92
N ALA A 105 12.18 -20.27 4.46
CA ALA A 105 12.93 -20.28 3.23
C ALA A 105 14.39 -19.90 3.51
N CYS A 106 15.30 -20.45 2.71
CA CYS A 106 16.71 -20.10 2.72
C CYS A 106 16.90 -18.85 1.86
N CYS A 107 17.03 -17.70 2.51
CA CYS A 107 17.30 -16.43 1.84
C CYS A 107 18.51 -15.73 2.49
N PRO A 108 19.12 -14.74 1.81
CA PRO A 108 20.18 -13.94 2.40
C PRO A 108 19.73 -13.26 3.69
N ASP A 109 20.69 -12.93 4.56
CA ASP A 109 20.38 -12.21 5.78
C ASP A 109 20.18 -10.72 5.47
N VAL A 110 18.93 -10.26 5.35
CA VAL A 110 18.62 -8.82 5.17
C VAL A 110 19.21 -7.97 6.30
N TYR A 111 19.32 -8.53 7.51
CA TYR A 111 19.51 -7.76 8.74
C TYR A 111 20.89 -7.93 9.36
N LYS A 112 21.83 -8.63 8.71
CA LYS A 112 23.24 -8.73 9.14
C LYS A 112 24.19 -8.24 8.08
N THR A 113 24.69 -7.04 8.34
CA THR A 113 25.83 -6.36 7.71
C THR A 113 26.98 -7.32 7.40
N THR A 114 27.18 -7.67 6.13
CA THR A 114 28.51 -7.82 5.51
C THR A 114 28.42 -7.83 3.97
N SER A 115 29.43 -7.24 3.36
CA SER A 115 29.52 -6.72 2.01
C SER A 115 29.70 -7.75 0.88
N SER A 116 28.90 -8.81 0.83
CA SER A 116 28.86 -9.70 -0.34
C SER A 116 27.46 -10.26 -0.55
N VAL A 117 26.77 -9.75 -1.59
CA VAL A 117 25.44 -10.21 -1.98
C VAL A 117 25.52 -11.67 -2.42
N ALA A 118 24.94 -12.57 -1.62
CA ALA A 118 24.70 -13.94 -2.02
C ALA A 118 23.63 -13.95 -3.12
N ARG A 119 23.93 -14.54 -4.30
CA ARG A 119 22.96 -14.72 -5.39
C ARG A 119 22.41 -16.13 -5.36
N PHE A 120 21.11 -16.28 -5.55
CA PHE A 120 20.49 -17.57 -5.83
C PHE A 120 21.08 -18.13 -7.16
N PRO A 121 21.49 -19.41 -7.23
CA PRO A 121 21.81 -20.11 -8.47
C PRO A 121 20.63 -20.07 -9.45
N GLU A 122 20.87 -20.14 -10.75
CA GLU A 122 19.78 -20.28 -11.71
C GLU A 122 19.20 -21.71 -11.64
N SER A 123 17.88 -21.82 -11.47
CA SER A 123 17.15 -23.08 -11.53
C SER A 123 16.17 -23.07 -12.71
N SER A 124 16.20 -24.14 -13.50
CA SER A 124 15.40 -24.35 -14.71
C SER A 124 14.14 -25.19 -14.50
N LYS A 125 13.84 -25.60 -13.25
CA LYS A 125 12.90 -26.72 -13.00
C LYS A 125 11.43 -26.34 -12.84
N LEU A 126 11.10 -25.09 -12.51
CA LEU A 126 9.73 -24.71 -12.11
C LEU A 126 8.90 -23.98 -13.18
N THR A 127 9.49 -23.64 -14.32
CA THR A 127 8.86 -22.69 -15.26
C THR A 127 9.19 -22.94 -16.74
N ALA A 128 9.48 -24.18 -17.12
CA ALA A 128 9.69 -24.48 -18.53
C ALA A 128 8.39 -24.22 -19.31
N MET A 129 8.43 -23.26 -20.27
CA MET A 129 7.33 -23.11 -21.22
C MET A 129 7.05 -24.45 -21.91
N PRO A 130 5.78 -24.82 -22.16
CA PRO A 130 5.46 -26.10 -22.79
C PRO A 130 6.08 -26.26 -24.17
N ARG A 131 6.38 -25.14 -24.85
CA ARG A 131 7.15 -25.02 -26.08
C ARG A 131 7.62 -23.58 -26.29
N ASP A 132 8.51 -23.39 -27.24
CA ASP A 132 8.88 -22.05 -27.71
C ASP A 132 7.70 -21.33 -28.37
N ILE A 133 7.68 -20.01 -28.19
CA ILE A 133 6.74 -19.11 -28.82
C ILE A 133 7.24 -18.66 -30.20
N THR A 134 6.36 -18.61 -31.20
CA THR A 134 6.73 -18.06 -32.50
C THR A 134 6.62 -16.52 -32.52
N LYS A 135 7.39 -15.87 -33.40
CA LYS A 135 7.31 -14.41 -33.61
C LYS A 135 5.90 -13.97 -34.04
N GLU A 136 5.21 -14.81 -34.81
CA GLU A 136 3.83 -14.57 -35.27
C GLU A 136 2.84 -14.62 -34.11
N GLU A 137 2.99 -15.59 -33.20
CA GLU A 137 2.16 -15.69 -31.98
C GLU A 137 2.37 -14.50 -31.06
N MET A 138 3.62 -14.09 -30.87
CA MET A 138 3.96 -12.90 -30.09
C MET A 138 3.36 -11.63 -30.72
N THR A 139 3.51 -11.46 -32.03
CA THR A 139 2.94 -10.31 -32.76
C THR A 139 1.42 -10.31 -32.66
N ARG A 140 0.79 -11.48 -32.79
CA ARG A 140 -0.66 -11.62 -32.66
C ARG A 140 -1.15 -11.26 -31.26
N ALA A 141 -0.46 -11.70 -30.21
CA ALA A 141 -0.82 -11.36 -28.84
C ALA A 141 -0.75 -9.85 -28.59
N VAL A 142 0.32 -9.21 -29.04
CA VAL A 142 0.50 -7.76 -28.94
C VAL A 142 -0.57 -6.99 -29.72
N THR A 143 -0.91 -7.43 -30.93
CA THR A 143 -1.96 -6.79 -31.74
C THR A 143 -3.33 -6.90 -31.05
N VAL A 144 -3.69 -8.07 -30.53
CA VAL A 144 -4.95 -8.27 -29.79
C VAL A 144 -5.02 -7.37 -28.56
N ALA A 145 -3.92 -7.24 -27.82
CA ALA A 145 -3.90 -6.37 -26.64
C ALA A 145 -4.11 -4.89 -26.98
N ARG A 146 -3.54 -4.41 -28.09
CA ARG A 146 -3.76 -3.04 -28.57
C ARG A 146 -5.20 -2.83 -29.03
N GLN A 147 -5.74 -3.79 -29.78
CA GLN A 147 -7.14 -3.78 -30.23
C GLN A 147 -8.11 -3.73 -29.04
N HIS A 148 -7.84 -4.46 -27.96
CA HIS A 148 -8.69 -4.44 -26.78
C HIS A 148 -8.78 -3.04 -26.13
N VAL A 149 -7.67 -2.32 -26.03
CA VAL A 149 -7.67 -0.93 -25.52
C VAL A 149 -8.41 0.01 -26.48
N GLU A 150 -8.28 -0.19 -27.78
CA GLU A 150 -9.02 0.56 -28.80
C GLU A 150 -10.54 0.27 -28.72
N GLU A 151 -10.95 -0.96 -28.42
CA GLU A 151 -12.35 -1.34 -28.21
C GLU A 151 -12.95 -0.67 -26.97
N ILE A 152 -12.22 -0.62 -25.86
CA ILE A 152 -12.64 0.14 -24.67
C ILE A 152 -12.81 1.62 -25.04
N SER A 153 -11.87 2.19 -25.80
CA SER A 153 -11.98 3.56 -26.28
C SER A 153 -13.22 3.78 -27.14
N ALA A 154 -13.49 2.89 -28.08
CA ALA A 154 -14.67 2.96 -28.94
C ALA A 154 -15.96 2.85 -28.11
N PHE A 155 -16.01 1.95 -27.12
CA PHE A 155 -17.12 1.84 -26.18
C PHE A 155 -17.37 3.16 -25.46
N GLU A 156 -16.34 3.76 -24.87
CA GLU A 156 -16.46 5.03 -24.15
C GLU A 156 -16.99 6.14 -25.06
N TRP A 157 -16.52 6.25 -26.31
CA TRP A 157 -17.00 7.22 -27.28
C TRP A 157 -18.50 7.05 -27.61
N HIS A 158 -18.97 5.81 -27.74
CA HIS A 158 -20.37 5.52 -28.06
C HIS A 158 -21.28 5.71 -26.84
N ALA A 159 -20.82 5.31 -25.67
CA ALA A 159 -21.59 5.41 -24.43
C ALA A 159 -21.52 6.81 -23.79
N TRP A 160 -20.64 7.71 -24.27
CA TRP A 160 -20.55 9.10 -23.82
C TRP A 160 -21.86 9.88 -23.94
N SER A 161 -22.73 9.55 -24.90
CA SER A 161 -24.06 10.15 -25.03
C SER A 161 -25.03 9.78 -23.88
N ASN A 162 -24.67 8.82 -23.01
CA ASN A 162 -25.53 8.22 -21.99
C ASN A 162 -25.04 8.38 -20.55
N MET A 163 -24.10 9.29 -20.28
CA MET A 163 -23.53 9.59 -18.93
C MET A 163 -22.86 8.38 -18.24
N LEU A 164 -21.58 8.13 -18.55
CA LEU A 164 -20.76 7.06 -17.96
C LEU A 164 -20.19 7.36 -16.56
N ALA A 165 -20.52 8.52 -15.97
CA ALA A 165 -19.96 8.96 -14.70
C ALA A 165 -21.03 9.00 -13.61
N PRO A 166 -20.73 8.58 -12.38
CA PRO A 166 -21.67 8.65 -11.27
C PRO A 166 -22.08 10.12 -11.04
N TRP A 167 -23.32 10.32 -10.61
CA TRP A 167 -23.82 11.65 -10.30
C TRP A 167 -23.01 12.30 -9.16
N GLN A 168 -22.63 13.57 -9.33
CA GLN A 168 -21.86 14.35 -8.36
C GLN A 168 -22.59 14.36 -7.00
N ASN A 169 -21.85 14.16 -5.90
CA ASN A 169 -22.36 13.96 -4.53
C ASN A 169 -22.99 12.58 -4.24
N SER A 170 -23.10 11.61 -5.17
CA SER A 170 -23.48 10.23 -4.81
C SER A 170 -22.39 9.57 -3.97
N ALA A 171 -22.77 8.54 -3.21
CA ALA A 171 -21.80 7.69 -2.52
C ALA A 171 -20.77 7.07 -3.49
N ALA A 172 -21.20 6.64 -4.69
CA ALA A 172 -20.31 6.13 -5.74
C ALA A 172 -19.33 7.20 -6.24
N TYR A 173 -19.80 8.43 -6.48
CA TYR A 173 -18.94 9.53 -6.88
C TYR A 173 -17.90 9.86 -5.80
N SER A 174 -18.33 10.03 -4.56
CA SER A 174 -17.45 10.32 -3.41
C SER A 174 -16.41 9.22 -3.20
N TYR A 175 -16.81 7.94 -3.29
CA TYR A 175 -15.89 6.80 -3.26
C TYR A 175 -14.85 6.87 -4.39
N SER A 176 -15.31 7.09 -5.63
CA SER A 176 -14.41 7.22 -6.79
C SER A 176 -13.43 8.39 -6.65
N ALA A 177 -13.86 9.52 -6.08
CA ALA A 177 -13.02 10.70 -5.85
C ALA A 177 -11.86 10.42 -4.89
N THR A 178 -12.04 9.50 -3.94
CA THR A 178 -10.97 9.08 -3.03
C THR A 178 -10.03 8.03 -3.63
N THR A 179 -10.35 7.48 -4.81
CA THR A 179 -9.58 6.42 -5.48
C THR A 179 -9.16 6.79 -6.89
N TYR A 180 -9.25 8.06 -7.30
CA TYR A 180 -8.92 8.44 -8.68
C TYR A 180 -7.48 8.16 -9.08
N ALA A 181 -7.31 7.58 -10.26
CA ALA A 181 -6.02 7.65 -10.93
C ALA A 181 -5.68 9.12 -11.26
N SER A 182 -4.46 9.51 -10.92
CA SER A 182 -3.81 10.69 -11.49
C SER A 182 -3.58 10.46 -12.99
N LEU A 183 -3.29 11.53 -13.74
CA LEU A 183 -3.00 11.40 -15.18
C LEU A 183 -1.81 10.45 -15.45
N ILE A 184 -0.78 10.49 -14.61
CA ILE A 184 0.39 9.59 -14.74
C ILE A 184 -0.04 8.16 -14.38
N GLY A 185 -0.79 7.99 -13.29
CA GLY A 185 -1.28 6.68 -12.87
C GLY A 185 -2.17 6.04 -13.93
N GLN A 186 -3.07 6.80 -14.55
CA GLN A 186 -3.94 6.34 -15.64
C GLN A 186 -3.12 5.94 -16.88
N GLN A 187 -2.10 6.72 -17.24
CA GLN A 187 -1.20 6.38 -18.34
C GLN A 187 -0.46 5.06 -18.07
N GLN A 188 0.04 4.84 -16.84
CA GLN A 188 0.62 3.56 -16.46
C GLN A 188 -0.44 2.45 -16.49
N GLY A 189 -1.67 2.74 -16.06
CA GLY A 189 -2.82 1.85 -16.14
C GLY A 189 -3.06 1.26 -17.52
N TRP A 190 -3.17 2.12 -18.53
CA TRP A 190 -3.38 1.68 -19.91
C TRP A 190 -2.21 0.89 -20.47
N LYS A 191 -0.97 1.26 -20.10
CA LYS A 191 0.22 0.48 -20.42
C LYS A 191 0.21 -0.90 -19.75
N GLY A 192 -0.13 -0.96 -18.46
CA GLY A 192 -0.28 -2.23 -17.73
C GLY A 192 -1.31 -3.14 -18.38
N LEU A 193 -2.47 -2.57 -18.75
CA LEU A 193 -3.56 -3.30 -19.41
C LEU A 193 -3.13 -3.92 -20.74
N GLN A 194 -2.36 -3.21 -21.58
CA GLN A 194 -1.82 -3.78 -22.82
C GLN A 194 -0.89 -4.98 -22.55
N SER A 195 -0.04 -4.91 -21.53
CA SER A 195 0.86 -6.02 -21.19
C SER A 195 0.10 -7.24 -20.65
N VAL A 196 -0.91 -7.00 -19.81
CA VAL A 196 -1.75 -8.03 -19.21
C VAL A 196 -2.64 -8.72 -20.24
N GLU A 197 -3.29 -7.98 -21.13
CA GLU A 197 -4.12 -8.58 -22.19
C GLU A 197 -3.29 -9.35 -23.22
N ALA A 198 -2.08 -8.88 -23.52
CA ALA A 198 -1.12 -9.67 -24.30
C ALA A 198 -0.78 -10.98 -23.56
N SER A 199 -0.54 -10.93 -22.25
CA SER A 199 -0.27 -12.11 -21.42
C SER A 199 -1.44 -13.10 -21.44
N ARG A 200 -2.68 -12.64 -21.30
CA ARG A 200 -3.88 -13.50 -21.42
C ARG A 200 -3.96 -14.17 -22.78
N LYS A 201 -3.68 -13.43 -23.85
CA LYS A 201 -3.65 -14.01 -25.20
C LYS A 201 -2.54 -15.04 -25.37
N LEU A 202 -1.36 -14.78 -24.82
CA LEU A 202 -0.23 -15.71 -24.83
C LEU A 202 -0.55 -17.00 -24.09
N ALA A 203 -1.12 -16.92 -22.88
CA ALA A 203 -1.55 -18.10 -22.13
C ALA A 203 -2.56 -18.95 -22.91
N SER A 204 -3.52 -18.31 -23.59
CA SER A 204 -4.48 -18.99 -24.45
C SER A 204 -3.81 -19.70 -25.65
N LEU A 205 -2.86 -19.04 -26.33
CA LEU A 205 -2.14 -19.61 -27.48
C LEU A 205 -1.24 -20.79 -27.08
N LEU A 206 -0.63 -20.69 -25.90
CA LEU A 206 0.25 -21.71 -25.34
C LEU A 206 -0.52 -22.80 -24.56
N LYS A 207 -1.82 -22.62 -24.33
CA LYS A 207 -2.68 -23.50 -23.52
C LYS A 207 -2.11 -23.73 -22.12
N LEU A 208 -1.70 -22.63 -21.47
CA LEU A 208 -1.22 -22.68 -20.09
C LEU A 208 -2.41 -22.85 -19.14
N GLU A 209 -2.25 -23.69 -18.12
CA GLU A 209 -3.25 -23.76 -17.04
C GLU A 209 -3.16 -22.51 -16.15
N PRO A 210 -4.29 -22.03 -15.59
CA PRO A 210 -4.33 -20.84 -14.77
C PRO A 210 -3.30 -20.83 -13.63
N GLU A 211 -3.05 -21.97 -12.99
CA GLU A 211 -2.21 -22.05 -11.79
C GLU A 211 -0.74 -21.65 -12.04
N TYR A 212 -0.26 -21.76 -13.29
CA TYR A 212 1.12 -21.41 -13.64
C TYR A 212 1.24 -20.41 -14.80
N ALA A 213 0.13 -20.02 -15.44
CA ALA A 213 0.14 -19.14 -16.61
C ALA A 213 0.92 -17.84 -16.37
N GLY A 214 0.61 -17.13 -15.28
CA GLY A 214 1.28 -15.88 -14.94
C GLY A 214 2.77 -16.00 -14.65
N PHE A 215 3.26 -17.18 -14.24
CA PHE A 215 4.68 -17.45 -13.98
C PHE A 215 5.44 -17.86 -15.23
N ALA A 216 4.88 -18.80 -16.01
CA ALA A 216 5.50 -19.27 -17.23
C ALA A 216 5.77 -18.12 -18.22
N LEU A 217 4.85 -17.16 -18.31
CA LEU A 217 4.99 -16.00 -19.19
C LEU A 217 6.10 -15.02 -18.79
N GLN A 218 6.60 -15.07 -17.54
CA GLN A 218 7.74 -14.24 -17.10
C GLN A 218 9.08 -14.66 -17.72
N HIS A 219 9.09 -15.61 -18.66
CA HIS A 219 10.26 -15.92 -19.50
C HIS A 219 10.29 -15.08 -20.78
N LEU A 220 9.18 -14.40 -21.08
CA LEU A 220 8.98 -13.62 -22.28
C LEU A 220 9.13 -12.12 -21.98
N CYS A 221 9.92 -11.45 -22.80
CA CYS A 221 10.26 -10.04 -22.63
C CYS A 221 9.32 -9.13 -23.41
N VAL A 222 8.72 -8.13 -22.72
CA VAL A 222 7.92 -7.08 -23.38
C VAL A 222 8.82 -6.19 -24.23
N ARG A 223 10.08 -5.97 -23.80
CA ARG A 223 11.08 -5.12 -24.47
C ARG A 223 11.37 -5.52 -25.92
N GLU A 224 11.22 -6.80 -26.23
CA GLU A 224 11.51 -7.37 -27.57
C GLU A 224 10.31 -7.31 -28.52
N THR A 225 9.24 -6.63 -28.12
CA THR A 225 7.99 -6.55 -28.86
C THR A 225 7.63 -5.10 -29.24
N ALA A 226 6.54 -4.92 -29.98
CA ALA A 226 6.01 -3.59 -30.29
C ALA A 226 5.43 -2.86 -29.05
N LEU A 227 5.41 -3.51 -27.88
CA LEU A 227 5.03 -2.93 -26.59
C LEU A 227 6.22 -2.41 -25.76
N SER A 228 7.43 -2.36 -26.32
CA SER A 228 8.64 -1.97 -25.59
C SER A 228 8.57 -0.61 -24.87
N SER A 229 7.76 0.33 -25.38
CA SER A 229 7.52 1.66 -24.78
C SER A 229 6.68 1.65 -23.49
N ILE A 230 6.11 0.49 -23.14
CA ILE A 230 5.44 0.26 -21.85
C ILE A 230 6.46 0.18 -20.72
N CYS A 231 7.66 -0.33 -21.02
CA CYS A 231 8.67 -0.57 -20.01
C CYS A 231 9.24 0.73 -19.45
N ARG A 232 9.38 0.77 -18.14
CA ARG A 232 9.82 1.96 -17.41
C ARG A 232 11.30 2.22 -17.66
N GLU A 233 11.64 3.47 -17.95
CA GLU A 233 13.03 3.90 -18.05
C GLU A 233 13.65 4.07 -16.67
N GLN A 234 14.95 3.78 -16.56
CA GLN A 234 15.71 4.00 -15.33
C GLN A 234 16.18 5.46 -15.27
N PRO A 235 15.80 6.24 -14.24
CA PRO A 235 16.28 7.60 -14.10
C PRO A 235 17.79 7.66 -13.78
N LYS A 236 18.44 8.76 -14.17
CA LYS A 236 19.83 9.04 -13.81
C LYS A 236 19.89 9.62 -12.40
N CYS A 237 20.72 9.03 -11.54
CA CYS A 237 20.78 9.39 -10.13
C CYS A 237 22.06 10.15 -9.77
N ASN A 238 21.92 11.12 -8.85
CA ASN A 238 23.04 11.79 -8.21
C ASN A 238 23.23 11.21 -6.81
N ALA A 239 24.31 10.45 -6.61
CA ALA A 239 24.64 9.85 -5.32
C ALA A 239 24.87 10.89 -4.20
N SER A 240 25.26 12.11 -4.56
CA SER A 240 25.50 13.23 -3.64
C SER A 240 24.27 14.11 -3.43
N ALA A 241 23.08 13.70 -3.90
CA ALA A 241 21.86 14.46 -3.69
C ALA A 241 21.52 14.60 -2.19
N LEU A 242 21.30 15.84 -1.74
CA LEU A 242 20.98 16.15 -0.34
C LEU A 242 19.50 15.92 0.00
N TYR A 243 18.63 15.83 -1.00
CA TYR A 243 17.19 15.76 -0.84
C TYR A 243 16.59 14.64 -1.67
N ARG A 244 15.48 14.10 -1.18
CA ARG A 244 14.64 13.14 -1.88
C ARG A 244 14.06 13.79 -3.13
N THR A 245 13.93 13.02 -4.21
CA THR A 245 13.09 13.40 -5.34
C THR A 245 11.61 13.35 -4.93
N TYR A 246 10.74 14.12 -5.60
CA TYR A 246 9.32 14.17 -5.26
C TYR A 246 8.56 12.87 -5.55
N ASP A 247 9.04 12.07 -6.50
CA ASP A 247 8.46 10.76 -6.84
C ASP A 247 9.22 9.60 -6.19
N ALA A 248 10.18 9.90 -5.31
CA ALA A 248 11.09 8.96 -4.64
C ALA A 248 11.99 8.10 -5.55
N SER A 249 12.10 8.44 -6.83
CA SER A 249 13.17 7.90 -7.68
C SER A 249 14.56 8.18 -7.10
N CYS A 250 15.53 7.33 -7.41
CA CYS A 250 16.91 7.48 -6.94
C CYS A 250 17.10 7.42 -5.41
N ASN A 251 16.11 6.91 -4.67
CA ASN A 251 16.36 6.50 -3.28
C ASN A 251 17.39 5.36 -3.28
N ASN A 252 17.08 4.28 -3.97
CA ASN A 252 18.04 3.23 -4.28
C ASN A 252 18.88 3.62 -5.51
N LEU A 253 20.22 3.57 -5.39
CA LEU A 253 21.12 3.97 -6.48
C LEU A 253 21.36 2.86 -7.51
N ASP A 254 21.24 1.59 -7.09
CA ASP A 254 21.41 0.42 -7.95
C ASP A 254 20.12 0.10 -8.72
N TYR A 255 18.97 0.37 -8.10
CA TYR A 255 17.63 0.20 -8.66
C TYR A 255 16.80 1.50 -8.55
N PRO A 256 17.08 2.50 -9.40
CA PRO A 256 16.50 3.85 -9.30
C PRO A 256 14.97 3.97 -9.28
N ASN A 257 14.23 2.97 -9.76
CA ASN A 257 12.77 2.95 -9.74
C ASN A 257 12.16 2.29 -8.48
N TRP A 258 12.94 1.67 -7.60
CA TRP A 258 12.41 1.04 -6.38
C TRP A 258 11.84 2.08 -5.42
N GLY A 259 10.59 1.87 -5.00
CA GLY A 259 9.84 2.76 -4.10
C GLY A 259 9.31 4.03 -4.78
N ARG A 260 9.50 4.16 -6.10
CA ARG A 260 9.07 5.32 -6.87
C ARG A 260 7.55 5.35 -7.01
N SER A 261 6.91 6.52 -6.99
CA SER A 261 5.47 6.64 -7.20
C SER A 261 5.02 6.14 -8.58
N ASN A 262 3.76 5.72 -8.70
CA ASN A 262 3.19 5.10 -9.91
C ASN A 262 3.98 3.85 -10.37
N SER A 263 4.29 2.96 -9.42
CA SER A 263 4.95 1.66 -9.61
C SER A 263 4.01 0.52 -9.22
N PRO A 264 4.25 -0.74 -9.65
CA PRO A 264 3.52 -1.88 -9.12
C PRO A 264 3.72 -2.04 -7.60
N LEU A 265 2.69 -2.53 -6.92
CA LEU A 265 2.82 -3.14 -5.61
C LEU A 265 3.63 -4.45 -5.73
N GLU A 266 4.43 -4.75 -4.71
CA GLU A 266 5.05 -6.07 -4.58
C GLU A 266 4.04 -7.08 -4.04
N ARG A 267 4.43 -8.35 -3.99
CA ARG A 267 3.62 -9.40 -3.41
C ARG A 267 4.43 -10.22 -2.43
N ILE A 268 3.81 -10.56 -1.29
CA ILE A 268 4.36 -11.55 -0.36
C ILE A 268 4.20 -12.95 -0.97
N LEU A 269 3.03 -13.20 -1.58
CA LEU A 269 2.68 -14.48 -2.19
C LEU A 269 2.19 -14.31 -3.65
N PRO A 270 2.22 -15.38 -4.48
CA PRO A 270 1.65 -15.36 -5.82
C PRO A 270 0.18 -14.92 -5.81
N PRO A 271 -0.28 -14.12 -6.78
CA PRO A 271 -1.70 -13.88 -6.90
C PRO A 271 -2.44 -15.15 -7.35
N GLN A 272 -3.66 -15.32 -6.85
CA GLN A 272 -4.58 -16.40 -7.23
C GLN A 272 -5.68 -15.89 -8.17
N TYR A 273 -5.29 -15.39 -9.35
CA TYR A 273 -6.24 -14.99 -10.37
C TYR A 273 -6.94 -16.22 -10.95
N ALA A 274 -8.23 -16.12 -11.28
CA ALA A 274 -9.01 -17.25 -11.80
C ALA A 274 -8.48 -17.76 -13.16
N ASP A 275 -7.90 -16.87 -13.97
CA ASP A 275 -7.22 -17.22 -15.23
C ASP A 275 -5.68 -17.21 -15.11
N GLY A 276 -5.15 -17.11 -13.88
CA GLY A 276 -3.73 -17.02 -13.61
C GLY A 276 -3.08 -15.68 -13.95
N ILE A 277 -3.85 -14.72 -14.49
CA ILE A 277 -3.29 -13.48 -15.05
C ILE A 277 -4.00 -12.23 -14.52
N TRP A 278 -5.32 -12.11 -14.67
CA TRP A 278 -6.02 -10.89 -14.24
C TRP A 278 -7.51 -11.06 -13.93
N ALA A 279 -8.14 -12.17 -14.32
CA ALA A 279 -9.55 -12.42 -13.96
C ALA A 279 -9.66 -12.52 -12.42
N PRO A 280 -10.49 -11.68 -11.76
CA PRO A 280 -10.61 -11.66 -10.30
C PRO A 280 -10.84 -13.04 -9.71
N ARG A 281 -10.51 -13.19 -8.42
CA ARG A 281 -10.75 -14.44 -7.69
C ARG A 281 -12.26 -14.64 -7.51
N GLU A 282 -12.87 -15.37 -8.43
CA GLU A 282 -14.29 -15.78 -8.43
C GLU A 282 -14.42 -17.30 -8.65
N TRP A 283 -13.61 -18.08 -7.93
CA TRP A 283 -13.60 -19.54 -8.04
C TRP A 283 -14.98 -20.12 -7.66
N PRO A 284 -15.47 -21.18 -8.33
CA PRO A 284 -16.64 -21.92 -7.84
C PRO A 284 -16.39 -22.43 -6.40
N GLY A 285 -16.91 -21.73 -5.40
CA GLY A 285 -16.70 -22.06 -4.00
C GLY A 285 -16.62 -20.89 -3.04
N LEU A 286 -16.30 -19.67 -3.50
CA LEU A 286 -16.27 -18.50 -2.63
C LEU A 286 -17.68 -18.00 -2.29
N PRO A 287 -17.95 -17.59 -1.04
CA PRO A 287 -19.20 -16.98 -0.68
C PRO A 287 -19.35 -15.59 -1.34
N PRO A 288 -20.59 -15.15 -1.65
CA PRO A 288 -20.85 -13.76 -2.02
C PRO A 288 -20.32 -12.81 -0.95
N VAL A 289 -19.66 -11.72 -1.35
CA VAL A 289 -19.07 -10.78 -0.37
C VAL A 289 -20.11 -10.09 0.49
N ASP A 290 -21.32 -9.84 -0.01
CA ASP A 290 -22.44 -9.35 0.81
C ASP A 290 -22.70 -10.27 2.00
N SER A 291 -22.63 -11.59 1.80
CA SER A 291 -22.86 -12.55 2.89
C SER A 291 -21.73 -12.57 3.91
N VAL A 292 -20.48 -12.36 3.47
CA VAL A 292 -19.31 -12.26 4.36
C VAL A 292 -19.30 -10.92 5.08
N SER A 293 -19.68 -9.82 4.43
CA SER A 293 -19.72 -8.49 5.03
C SER A 293 -20.67 -8.45 6.22
N ARG A 294 -21.85 -9.05 6.09
CA ARG A 294 -22.87 -9.14 7.17
C ARG A 294 -22.45 -9.92 8.41
N ILE A 295 -21.24 -10.51 8.45
CA ILE A 295 -20.75 -11.13 9.67
C ILE A 295 -20.29 -10.09 10.70
N VAL A 296 -19.90 -8.89 10.26
CA VAL A 296 -19.57 -7.78 11.15
C VAL A 296 -20.84 -7.15 11.72
N GLN A 297 -20.72 -6.53 12.90
CA GLN A 297 -21.86 -5.93 13.60
C GLN A 297 -21.47 -4.53 14.10
N ASP A 298 -22.44 -3.60 14.10
CA ASP A 298 -22.26 -2.30 14.77
C ASP A 298 -22.45 -2.49 16.28
N ILE A 299 -21.36 -2.84 16.94
CA ILE A 299 -21.28 -2.91 18.40
C ILE A 299 -20.26 -1.87 18.84
N ASP A 300 -20.71 -0.92 19.66
CA ASP A 300 -19.83 0.06 20.30
C ASP A 300 -19.01 -0.65 21.38
N TYR A 301 -17.74 -0.91 21.07
CA TYR A 301 -16.80 -1.60 21.94
C TYR A 301 -15.46 -0.86 21.98
N PRO A 302 -15.41 0.30 22.65
CA PRO A 302 -14.22 1.14 22.69
C PRO A 302 -13.03 0.46 23.39
N ASP A 303 -11.83 0.75 22.89
CA ASP A 303 -10.58 0.40 23.54
C ASP A 303 -10.41 1.24 24.83
N ASN A 304 -9.85 0.64 25.87
CA ASN A 304 -9.71 1.29 27.18
C ASN A 304 -8.35 2.00 27.36
N GLN A 305 -7.39 1.76 26.47
CA GLN A 305 -6.02 2.23 26.55
C GLN A 305 -5.63 3.10 25.37
N LEU A 306 -6.25 2.92 24.21
CA LEU A 306 -5.89 3.65 22.99
C LEU A 306 -6.88 4.76 22.66
N THR A 307 -6.32 5.91 22.29
CA THR A 307 -7.13 7.01 21.78
C THR A 307 -7.45 6.80 20.30
N ILE A 308 -8.44 7.53 19.81
CA ILE A 308 -8.80 7.60 18.40
C ILE A 308 -7.66 8.11 17.52
N THR A 309 -6.64 8.76 18.11
CA THR A 309 -5.42 9.17 17.38
C THR A 309 -4.72 7.99 16.72
N VAL A 310 -4.77 6.79 17.29
CA VAL A 310 -4.20 5.59 16.66
C VAL A 310 -4.82 5.33 15.28
N MET A 311 -6.14 5.50 15.17
CA MET A 311 -6.85 5.34 13.90
C MET A 311 -6.48 6.43 12.90
N HIS A 312 -6.56 7.70 13.31
CA HIS A 312 -6.27 8.84 12.42
C HIS A 312 -4.82 8.85 11.94
N TRP A 313 -3.87 8.58 12.83
CA TRP A 313 -2.45 8.52 12.49
C TRP A 313 -2.15 7.32 11.60
N GLY A 314 -2.69 6.14 11.93
CA GLY A 314 -2.53 4.94 11.09
C GLY A 314 -3.01 5.19 9.66
N GLN A 315 -4.11 5.91 9.51
CA GLN A 315 -4.58 6.31 8.19
C GLN A 315 -3.69 7.35 7.50
N MET A 316 -3.17 8.33 8.23
CA MET A 316 -2.21 9.30 7.70
C MET A 316 -0.94 8.60 7.16
N VAL A 317 -0.42 7.62 7.92
CA VAL A 317 0.70 6.76 7.50
C VAL A 317 0.32 5.91 6.28
N ALA A 318 -0.89 5.34 6.26
CA ALA A 318 -1.37 4.54 5.13
C ALA A 318 -1.45 5.38 3.85
N HIS A 319 -1.90 6.64 3.99
CA HIS A 319 -2.00 7.58 2.91
C HIS A 319 -0.64 8.14 2.47
N ASP A 320 0.40 8.06 3.28
CA ASP A 320 1.77 8.41 2.87
C ASP A 320 2.35 7.36 1.92
N VAL A 321 2.17 6.08 2.24
CA VAL A 321 2.85 4.99 1.52
C VAL A 321 1.98 4.25 0.52
N THR A 322 0.65 4.36 0.60
CA THR A 322 -0.26 3.62 -0.28
C THR A 322 -1.33 4.50 -0.92
N HIS A 323 -1.50 4.35 -2.22
CA HIS A 323 -2.66 4.82 -2.96
C HIS A 323 -2.89 3.90 -4.14
N VAL A 324 -3.83 2.96 -4.02
CA VAL A 324 -4.26 2.11 -5.14
C VAL A 324 -5.42 2.79 -5.85
N PRO A 325 -5.22 3.36 -7.06
CA PRO A 325 -6.30 4.02 -7.75
C PRO A 325 -7.18 3.04 -8.52
N THR A 326 -8.38 3.47 -8.89
CA THR A 326 -9.28 2.81 -9.83
C THR A 326 -9.16 3.41 -11.22
N PHE A 327 -9.46 2.59 -12.24
CA PHE A 327 -9.44 3.07 -13.62
C PHE A 327 -10.46 4.20 -13.83
N ARG A 328 -10.06 5.18 -14.63
CA ARG A 328 -10.93 6.24 -15.14
C ARG A 328 -11.16 6.05 -16.63
N THR A 329 -12.16 6.74 -17.16
CA THR A 329 -12.35 6.84 -18.61
C THR A 329 -11.15 7.54 -19.26
N LEU A 330 -11.00 7.43 -20.58
CA LEU A 330 -9.93 8.09 -21.36
C LEU A 330 -9.98 9.62 -21.29
N ASN A 331 -11.15 10.21 -21.06
CA ASN A 331 -11.30 11.64 -20.79
C ASN A 331 -11.23 12.00 -19.31
N ASN A 332 -10.68 11.09 -18.49
CA ASN A 332 -10.40 11.32 -17.08
C ASN A 332 -11.67 11.58 -16.25
N SER A 333 -12.77 10.89 -16.55
CA SER A 333 -14.00 10.90 -15.75
C SER A 333 -14.11 9.61 -14.93
N ALA A 334 -14.86 9.64 -13.84
CA ALA A 334 -15.19 8.42 -13.09
C ALA A 334 -15.96 7.43 -13.96
N ILE A 335 -15.80 6.13 -13.70
CA ILE A 335 -16.57 5.06 -14.33
C ILE A 335 -17.73 4.70 -13.40
N GLN A 336 -18.95 4.62 -13.93
CA GLN A 336 -20.14 4.18 -13.22
C GLN A 336 -20.45 2.72 -13.55
N CYS A 337 -20.72 1.90 -12.53
CA CYS A 337 -21.00 0.47 -12.63
C CYS A 337 -22.39 0.08 -12.14
N CYS A 338 -23.01 0.92 -11.30
CA CYS A 338 -24.39 0.78 -10.87
C CYS A 338 -25.19 2.06 -11.18
N THR A 339 -26.50 1.97 -11.34
CA THR A 339 -27.38 3.14 -11.42
C THR A 339 -27.37 3.91 -10.08
N GLY A 340 -27.82 5.17 -10.10
CA GLY A 340 -27.84 6.01 -8.89
C GLY A 340 -28.74 5.49 -7.75
N ASP A 341 -29.71 4.63 -8.07
CA ASP A 341 -30.58 3.92 -7.13
C ASP A 341 -30.03 2.52 -6.74
N GLY A 342 -28.78 2.21 -7.09
CA GLY A 342 -28.11 0.98 -6.66
C GLY A 342 -28.57 -0.28 -7.39
N LYS A 343 -28.88 -0.17 -8.69
CA LYS A 343 -29.20 -1.31 -9.58
C LYS A 343 -28.08 -1.54 -10.59
N TYR A 344 -28.07 -2.72 -11.18
CA TYR A 344 -27.15 -3.02 -12.26
C TYR A 344 -27.44 -2.18 -13.51
N LEU A 345 -26.38 -1.73 -14.17
CA LEU A 345 -26.46 -1.19 -15.52
C LEU A 345 -26.81 -2.30 -16.52
N SER A 346 -27.39 -1.91 -17.66
CA SER A 346 -27.60 -2.86 -18.76
C SER A 346 -26.26 -3.21 -19.41
N PRO A 347 -26.09 -4.39 -20.02
CA PRO A 347 -24.81 -4.82 -20.59
C PRO A 347 -24.19 -3.81 -21.58
N GLU A 348 -25.01 -3.06 -22.32
CA GLU A 348 -24.57 -2.05 -23.28
C GLU A 348 -24.03 -0.76 -22.62
N ARG A 349 -24.32 -0.57 -21.32
CA ARG A 349 -23.88 0.58 -20.51
C ARG A 349 -22.81 0.19 -19.49
N THR A 350 -22.62 -1.09 -19.22
CA THR A 350 -21.62 -1.58 -18.27
C THR A 350 -20.23 -1.46 -18.87
N HIS A 351 -19.40 -0.58 -18.29
CA HIS A 351 -18.03 -0.41 -18.74
C HIS A 351 -17.21 -1.72 -18.56
N PRO A 352 -16.31 -2.10 -19.48
CA PRO A 352 -15.51 -3.34 -19.36
C PRO A 352 -14.63 -3.45 -18.10
N LEU A 353 -14.36 -2.32 -17.45
CA LEU A 353 -13.58 -2.24 -16.20
C LEU A 353 -14.45 -2.21 -14.94
N CYS A 354 -15.77 -2.34 -15.09
CA CYS A 354 -16.68 -2.48 -13.98
C CYS A 354 -16.56 -3.86 -13.34
N PHE A 355 -16.57 -3.86 -12.02
CA PHE A 355 -16.61 -5.07 -11.22
C PHE A 355 -17.52 -4.82 -10.01
N PRO A 356 -18.82 -4.55 -10.25
CA PRO A 356 -19.75 -4.15 -9.20
C PRO A 356 -19.92 -5.25 -8.15
N ILE A 357 -20.27 -4.83 -6.94
CA ILE A 357 -20.52 -5.74 -5.82
C ILE A 357 -22.01 -6.08 -5.80
N ASP A 358 -22.33 -7.38 -5.83
CA ASP A 358 -23.70 -7.86 -5.69
C ASP A 358 -24.21 -7.67 -4.26
N VAL A 359 -25.43 -7.13 -4.14
CA VAL A 359 -26.12 -6.95 -2.85
C VAL A 359 -27.35 -7.83 -2.85
N ALA A 360 -27.43 -8.75 -1.90
CA ALA A 360 -28.52 -9.72 -1.87
C ALA A 360 -29.86 -9.02 -1.59
N HIS A 361 -30.93 -9.47 -2.24
CA HIS A 361 -32.29 -8.93 -2.03
C HIS A 361 -32.77 -9.03 -0.57
N ASN A 362 -32.26 -10.01 0.17
CA ASN A 362 -32.58 -10.23 1.59
C ASN A 362 -31.58 -9.55 2.53
N ASN A 363 -30.70 -8.69 2.03
CA ASN A 363 -29.87 -7.86 2.90
C ASN A 363 -30.79 -6.97 3.76
N GLU A 364 -30.63 -7.04 5.08
CA GLU A 364 -31.50 -6.38 6.07
C GLU A 364 -31.51 -4.85 5.91
N PHE A 365 -30.34 -4.25 5.67
CA PHE A 365 -30.21 -2.81 5.53
C PHE A 365 -30.50 -2.33 4.11
N TYR A 366 -29.86 -2.92 3.10
CA TYR A 366 -29.96 -2.46 1.70
C TYR A 366 -31.25 -2.88 1.01
N GLY A 367 -31.83 -4.03 1.40
CA GLY A 367 -33.07 -4.56 0.84
C GLY A 367 -34.26 -3.62 1.03
N GLN A 368 -34.32 -2.86 2.13
CA GLN A 368 -35.39 -1.89 2.39
C GLN A 368 -35.38 -0.71 1.41
N PHE A 369 -34.21 -0.41 0.82
CA PHE A 369 -34.04 0.62 -0.21
C PHE A 369 -34.09 0.02 -1.63
N GLY A 370 -34.23 -1.30 -1.73
CA GLY A 370 -34.15 -2.03 -2.98
C GLY A 370 -32.77 -1.99 -3.62
N VAL A 371 -31.69 -1.72 -2.90
CA VAL A 371 -30.33 -1.72 -3.48
C VAL A 371 -29.90 -3.16 -3.77
N THR A 372 -29.35 -3.40 -4.95
CA THR A 372 -28.88 -4.73 -5.42
C THR A 372 -27.47 -4.68 -6.01
N CYS A 373 -26.86 -3.50 -6.09
CA CYS A 373 -25.57 -3.27 -6.74
C CYS A 373 -24.85 -2.14 -6.02
N HIS A 374 -23.63 -2.39 -5.55
CA HIS A 374 -22.70 -1.35 -5.11
C HIS A 374 -21.64 -1.08 -6.18
N ASP A 375 -21.41 0.21 -6.44
CA ASP A 375 -20.50 0.66 -7.47
C ASP A 375 -19.05 0.29 -7.11
N PHE A 376 -18.38 -0.41 -8.02
CA PHE A 376 -16.98 -0.78 -7.84
C PHE A 376 -16.29 -0.94 -9.19
N VAL A 377 -15.18 -0.23 -9.33
CA VAL A 377 -14.31 -0.24 -10.50
C VAL A 377 -13.01 -0.95 -10.16
N ARG A 378 -12.50 -1.76 -11.09
CA ARG A 378 -11.23 -2.47 -10.91
C ARG A 378 -10.07 -1.50 -10.66
N SER A 379 -9.15 -1.93 -9.82
CA SER A 379 -7.92 -1.19 -9.54
C SER A 379 -7.05 -1.07 -10.79
N VAL A 380 -6.36 0.07 -10.92
CA VAL A 380 -5.36 0.28 -11.96
C VAL A 380 -4.21 -0.70 -11.79
N ILE A 381 -3.74 -1.25 -12.91
CA ILE A 381 -2.59 -2.15 -12.97
C ILE A 381 -1.38 -1.46 -13.58
N ALA A 382 -0.19 -1.73 -13.03
CA ALA A 382 1.06 -1.16 -13.49
C ALA A 382 1.77 -2.11 -14.47
N PRO A 383 2.58 -1.58 -15.40
CA PRO A 383 3.60 -2.38 -16.05
C PRO A 383 4.55 -2.98 -15.01
N ARG A 384 4.99 -4.22 -15.24
CA ARG A 384 6.00 -4.84 -14.38
C ARG A 384 7.34 -4.11 -14.48
N GLU A 385 8.01 -3.93 -13.35
CA GLU A 385 9.33 -3.27 -13.30
C GLU A 385 10.42 -4.07 -14.04
N ASP A 386 10.28 -5.40 -14.13
CA ASP A 386 11.20 -6.28 -14.88
C ASP A 386 10.93 -6.31 -16.40
N CYS A 387 9.91 -5.59 -16.88
CA CYS A 387 9.54 -5.51 -18.30
C CYS A 387 9.25 -6.88 -18.95
N LYS A 388 8.68 -7.82 -18.16
CA LYS A 388 8.26 -9.14 -18.63
C LYS A 388 6.73 -9.27 -18.71
N PHE A 389 6.26 -10.25 -19.48
CA PHE A 389 4.84 -10.65 -19.44
C PHE A 389 4.53 -11.42 -18.15
N GLY A 390 3.26 -11.54 -17.78
CA GLY A 390 2.86 -12.24 -16.57
C GLY A 390 1.48 -11.86 -16.08
N TYR A 391 1.24 -12.09 -14.78
CA TYR A 391 0.03 -11.65 -14.09
C TYR A 391 0.01 -10.14 -13.85
N ALA A 392 -1.16 -9.62 -13.52
CA ALA A 392 -1.39 -8.23 -13.19
C ALA A 392 -0.88 -7.87 -11.79
N ASP A 393 -0.20 -6.72 -11.70
CA ASP A 393 0.22 -6.10 -10.45
C ASP A 393 -0.41 -4.72 -10.34
N GLN A 394 -1.11 -4.45 -9.23
CA GLN A 394 -1.81 -3.18 -9.04
C GLN A 394 -0.84 -2.02 -8.81
N LEU A 395 -1.21 -0.85 -9.32
CA LEU A 395 -0.42 0.36 -9.21
C LEU A 395 -0.51 0.95 -7.80
N ASN A 396 0.62 1.29 -7.20
CA ASN A 396 0.70 2.27 -6.13
C ASN A 396 1.05 3.64 -6.72
N GLN A 397 0.13 4.60 -6.59
CA GLN A 397 0.33 5.97 -7.04
C GLN A 397 1.17 6.83 -6.09
N ASN A 398 1.34 6.39 -4.84
CA ASN A 398 2.20 7.08 -3.88
C ASN A 398 3.63 6.54 -3.89
N THR A 399 4.55 7.31 -3.29
CA THR A 399 5.89 6.84 -2.97
C THR A 399 5.79 5.70 -1.96
N ALA A 400 6.72 4.76 -1.97
CA ALA A 400 6.67 3.66 -0.99
C ALA A 400 7.19 4.10 0.40
N TYR A 401 8.07 5.10 0.45
CA TYR A 401 8.76 5.50 1.67
C TYR A 401 7.89 6.37 2.57
N LEU A 402 8.16 6.34 3.87
CA LEU A 402 7.60 7.30 4.82
C LEU A 402 8.28 8.66 4.67
N ASP A 403 7.93 9.39 3.61
CA ASP A 403 8.60 10.63 3.21
C ASP A 403 7.71 11.87 3.36
N ALA A 404 6.55 11.74 4.02
CA ALA A 404 5.55 12.77 4.16
C ALA A 404 4.99 13.27 2.80
N SER A 405 5.00 12.44 1.76
CA SER A 405 4.28 12.68 0.50
C SER A 405 2.78 12.94 0.71
N VAL A 406 2.17 12.44 1.79
CA VAL A 406 0.79 12.80 2.17
C VAL A 406 0.62 14.31 2.40
N ILE A 407 1.68 15.01 2.82
CA ILE A 407 1.72 16.47 3.01
C ILE A 407 2.27 17.17 1.76
N TYR A 408 3.34 16.64 1.16
CA TYR A 408 4.12 17.31 0.10
C TYR A 408 3.80 16.88 -1.33
N GLY A 409 3.08 15.79 -1.52
CA GLY A 409 2.74 15.17 -2.79
C GLY A 409 3.80 14.20 -3.33
N SER A 410 3.33 13.20 -4.07
CA SER A 410 4.13 12.11 -4.67
C SER A 410 4.65 12.43 -6.09
N THR A 411 4.50 13.68 -6.54
CA THR A 411 4.97 14.17 -7.84
C THR A 411 5.43 15.61 -7.72
N GLU A 412 6.39 15.99 -8.57
CA GLU A 412 6.89 17.36 -8.62
C GLU A 412 5.78 18.39 -8.93
N LYS A 413 4.84 18.04 -9.82
CA LYS A 413 3.72 18.95 -10.18
C LYS A 413 2.86 19.29 -8.96
N VAL A 414 2.50 18.28 -8.15
CA VAL A 414 1.69 18.49 -6.94
C VAL A 414 2.50 19.28 -5.92
N ALA A 415 3.73 18.87 -5.61
CA ALA A 415 4.56 19.56 -4.65
C ALA A 415 4.77 21.04 -4.99
N ARG A 416 5.05 21.33 -6.26
CA ARG A 416 5.18 22.71 -6.77
C ARG A 416 3.89 23.52 -6.64
N SER A 417 2.73 22.89 -6.81
CA SER A 417 1.43 23.59 -6.71
C SER A 417 1.05 23.97 -5.28
N LEU A 418 1.61 23.29 -4.29
CA LEU A 418 1.35 23.49 -2.87
C LEU A 418 2.29 24.53 -2.23
N ARG A 419 3.33 24.96 -2.94
CA ARG A 419 4.32 25.92 -2.42
C ARG A 419 3.91 27.37 -2.63
N GLU A 420 4.23 28.20 -1.66
CA GLU A 420 4.06 29.66 -1.75
C GLU A 420 5.22 30.32 -2.51
N TYR A 421 6.39 29.67 -2.55
CA TYR A 421 7.65 30.18 -3.11
C TYR A 421 8.15 31.46 -2.41
N VAL A 422 7.77 31.64 -1.15
CA VAL A 422 8.24 32.72 -0.30
C VAL A 422 8.62 32.17 1.08
N GLY A 423 9.90 32.26 1.43
CA GLY A 423 10.42 31.86 2.74
C GLY A 423 10.37 30.35 3.00
N GLY A 424 10.35 29.53 1.94
CA GLY A 424 10.23 28.09 2.01
C GLY A 424 8.83 27.59 2.36
N ARG A 425 7.82 28.47 2.38
CA ARG A 425 6.48 28.16 2.88
C ARG A 425 5.62 27.37 1.88
N MET A 426 4.66 26.65 2.45
CA MET A 426 3.52 26.06 1.77
C MET A 426 2.36 27.06 1.73
N ARG A 427 1.57 27.01 0.66
CA ARG A 427 0.35 27.81 0.52
C ARG A 427 -0.65 27.47 1.62
N VAL A 428 -1.44 28.46 2.01
CA VAL A 428 -2.49 28.35 3.01
C VAL A 428 -3.70 29.19 2.62
N THR A 429 -4.83 28.95 3.28
CA THR A 429 -5.97 29.87 3.31
C THR A 429 -6.05 30.48 4.71
N ILE A 430 -6.29 31.79 4.82
CA ILE A 430 -6.45 32.50 6.10
C ILE A 430 -7.90 32.94 6.21
N ILE A 431 -8.56 32.58 7.32
CA ILE A 431 -9.97 32.87 7.63
C ILE A 431 -10.02 33.77 8.86
N GLY A 432 -10.93 34.75 8.89
CA GLY A 432 -11.17 35.55 10.09
C GLY A 432 -10.01 36.45 10.56
N GLY A 433 -8.89 36.50 9.83
CA GLY A 433 -7.72 37.35 10.10
C GLY A 433 -6.44 36.56 10.39
N ASP A 434 -6.54 35.45 11.12
CA ASP A 434 -5.39 34.69 11.62
C ASP A 434 -5.58 33.16 11.63
N TYR A 435 -6.79 32.63 11.42
CA TYR A 435 -7.03 31.19 11.40
C TYR A 435 -6.53 30.57 10.08
N VAL A 436 -5.47 29.76 10.17
CA VAL A 436 -4.79 29.17 9.02
C VAL A 436 -5.30 27.76 8.73
N VAL A 437 -5.78 27.51 7.51
CA VAL A 437 -6.16 26.17 7.04
C VAL A 437 -5.44 25.83 5.73
N LEU A 438 -5.66 24.62 5.23
CA LEU A 438 -5.15 24.18 3.92
C LEU A 438 -5.63 25.11 2.79
N PRO A 439 -4.88 25.20 1.67
CA PRO A 439 -5.37 25.85 0.47
C PRO A 439 -6.74 25.29 0.04
N VAL A 440 -7.64 26.17 -0.40
CA VAL A 440 -8.96 25.78 -0.93
C VAL A 440 -8.93 25.88 -2.46
N ASP A 441 -9.53 24.90 -3.14
CA ASP A 441 -9.79 24.97 -4.57
C ASP A 441 -11.30 24.81 -4.83
N PRO A 442 -12.00 25.90 -5.18
CA PRO A 442 -13.45 25.86 -5.41
C PRO A 442 -13.83 25.11 -6.71
N ASN A 443 -12.85 24.80 -7.57
CA ASN A 443 -13.10 24.04 -8.79
C ASN A 443 -13.02 22.52 -8.58
N ARG A 444 -12.49 22.07 -7.44
CA ARG A 444 -12.52 20.64 -7.11
C ARG A 444 -13.95 20.22 -6.84
N LYS A 445 -14.34 19.10 -7.43
CA LYS A 445 -15.67 18.49 -7.28
C LYS A 445 -15.68 17.30 -6.34
N ASP A 446 -14.53 16.98 -5.76
CA ASP A 446 -14.30 15.80 -4.92
C ASP A 446 -14.98 15.89 -3.53
N CYS A 447 -15.49 17.07 -3.17
CA CYS A 447 -16.22 17.33 -1.93
C CYS A 447 -17.70 17.58 -2.21
N ILE A 448 -18.53 17.35 -1.19
CA ILE A 448 -19.95 17.67 -1.25
C ILE A 448 -20.13 19.13 -1.68
N THR A 449 -20.78 19.30 -2.82
CA THR A 449 -21.03 20.59 -3.46
C THR A 449 -22.48 20.96 -3.26
N ASP A 450 -22.76 22.14 -2.72
CA ASP A 450 -24.11 22.68 -2.55
C ASP A 450 -24.34 23.92 -3.44
N GLU A 451 -25.42 24.66 -3.18
CA GLU A 451 -25.79 25.86 -3.95
C GLU A 451 -24.74 26.99 -3.89
N TYR A 452 -23.86 26.98 -2.87
CA TYR A 452 -22.79 27.95 -2.69
C TYR A 452 -21.44 27.48 -3.27
N GLY A 453 -21.40 26.27 -3.84
CA GLY A 453 -20.22 25.66 -4.43
C GLY A 453 -19.54 24.62 -3.52
N SER A 454 -18.30 24.28 -3.86
CA SER A 454 -17.49 23.31 -3.12
C SER A 454 -16.37 24.03 -2.38
N GLU A 455 -16.15 23.66 -1.12
CA GLU A 455 -15.07 24.17 -0.28
C GLU A 455 -14.06 23.05 0.00
N CYS A 456 -13.44 22.52 -1.04
CA CYS A 456 -12.44 21.46 -0.91
C CYS A 456 -11.07 21.99 -0.51
N PHE A 457 -10.45 21.35 0.50
CA PHE A 457 -9.03 21.55 0.73
C PHE A 457 -8.17 20.83 -0.33
N VAL A 458 -6.96 21.34 -0.52
CA VAL A 458 -5.92 20.77 -1.36
C VAL A 458 -4.70 20.43 -0.49
N GLY A 459 -4.16 19.23 -0.67
CA GLY A 459 -2.98 18.75 0.05
C GLY A 459 -2.11 17.87 -0.85
N GLY A 460 -1.06 17.28 -0.27
CA GLY A 460 -0.15 16.35 -0.96
C GLY A 460 -0.86 15.10 -1.47
N ASP A 461 -1.83 14.59 -0.72
CA ASP A 461 -2.69 13.48 -1.10
C ASP A 461 -4.12 13.94 -1.44
N GLN A 462 -4.72 13.36 -2.47
CA GLN A 462 -6.05 13.73 -2.95
C GLN A 462 -7.19 13.36 -1.98
N ARG A 463 -6.95 12.41 -1.07
CA ARG A 463 -7.91 11.93 -0.04
C ARG A 463 -7.97 12.83 1.19
N VAL A 464 -7.28 13.97 1.18
CA VAL A 464 -7.22 14.94 2.29
C VAL A 464 -8.60 15.29 2.89
N ASN A 465 -9.67 15.31 2.08
CA ASN A 465 -11.02 15.66 2.52
C ASN A 465 -11.89 14.46 2.91
N GLN A 466 -11.37 13.24 2.97
CA GLN A 466 -12.18 12.03 3.11
C GLN A 466 -13.10 12.09 4.34
N TYR A 467 -12.58 12.53 5.49
CA TYR A 467 -13.35 12.86 6.68
C TYR A 467 -12.53 13.84 7.55
N THR A 468 -13.19 14.45 8.53
CA THR A 468 -12.66 15.62 9.25
C THR A 468 -11.41 15.35 10.09
N GLY A 469 -11.32 14.22 10.79
CA GLY A 469 -10.13 13.87 11.59
C GLY A 469 -8.85 13.76 10.75
N LEU A 470 -8.92 13.15 9.56
CA LEU A 470 -7.78 13.12 8.64
C LEU A 470 -7.38 14.53 8.20
N THR A 471 -8.36 15.35 7.80
CA THR A 471 -8.12 16.74 7.38
C THR A 471 -7.44 17.57 8.48
N VAL A 472 -7.84 17.39 9.75
CA VAL A 472 -7.21 18.05 10.91
C VAL A 472 -5.72 17.74 10.97
N LEU A 473 -5.32 16.47 10.82
CA LEU A 473 -3.89 16.11 10.79
C LEU A 473 -3.15 16.78 9.62
N HIS A 474 -3.75 16.86 8.42
CA HIS A 474 -3.13 17.58 7.30
C HIS A 474 -2.93 19.08 7.61
N ILE A 475 -3.91 19.75 8.24
CA ILE A 475 -3.80 21.15 8.66
C ILE A 475 -2.68 21.31 9.71
N VAL A 476 -2.63 20.44 10.70
CA VAL A 476 -1.59 20.41 11.75
C VAL A 476 -0.19 20.37 11.14
N TRP A 477 0.07 19.42 10.23
CA TRP A 477 1.39 19.27 9.61
C TRP A 477 1.77 20.43 8.68
N LEU A 478 0.80 20.99 7.96
CA LEU A 478 0.99 22.21 7.15
C LEU A 478 1.39 23.41 8.04
N ARG A 479 0.66 23.62 9.14
CA ARG A 479 0.94 24.69 10.11
C ARG A 479 2.34 24.54 10.69
N LEU A 480 2.74 23.32 11.05
CA LEU A 480 4.07 23.05 11.58
C LEU A 480 5.17 23.35 10.55
N HIS A 481 4.99 22.95 9.29
CA HIS A 481 5.93 23.27 8.22
C HIS A 481 6.14 24.79 8.12
N ASN A 482 5.07 25.57 7.98
CA ASN A 482 5.20 27.02 7.82
C ASN A 482 5.80 27.69 9.06
N LYS A 483 5.49 27.18 10.26
CA LYS A 483 6.10 27.65 11.51
C LYS A 483 7.61 27.45 11.51
N TYR A 484 8.09 26.26 11.12
CA TYR A 484 9.52 25.95 11.10
C TYR A 484 10.25 26.64 9.94
N ALA A 485 9.63 26.75 8.77
CA ALA A 485 10.19 27.53 7.65
C ALA A 485 10.43 29.00 8.05
N ASN A 486 9.48 29.62 8.74
CA ASN A 486 9.61 30.98 9.26
C ASN A 486 10.74 31.11 10.31
N GLN A 487 10.87 30.14 11.21
CA GLN A 487 11.94 30.17 12.21
C GLN A 487 13.32 29.95 11.57
N LEU A 488 13.41 29.02 10.61
CA LEU A 488 14.65 28.76 9.88
C LEU A 488 15.08 29.94 9.01
N SER A 489 14.15 30.69 8.43
CA SER A 489 14.50 31.89 7.64
C SER A 489 15.10 33.00 8.51
N VAL A 490 14.67 33.11 9.78
CA VAL A 490 15.28 34.01 10.76
C VAL A 490 16.66 33.51 11.22
N ILE A 491 16.80 32.20 11.46
CA ILE A 491 18.07 31.58 11.89
C ILE A 491 19.11 31.64 10.76
N ASN A 492 18.68 31.46 9.51
CA ASN A 492 19.50 31.35 8.31
C ASN A 492 19.05 32.38 7.25
N PRO A 493 19.34 33.68 7.42
CA PRO A 493 18.85 34.74 6.53
C PRO A 493 19.42 34.69 5.10
N LEU A 494 20.48 33.88 4.88
CA LEU A 494 21.08 33.67 3.56
C LEU A 494 20.51 32.47 2.78
N TRP A 495 19.65 31.66 3.41
CA TRP A 495 19.00 30.56 2.70
C TRP A 495 17.93 31.10 1.77
N ASP A 496 17.91 30.61 0.53
CA ASP A 496 16.86 30.91 -0.42
C ASP A 496 15.58 30.11 -0.14
N ASP A 497 14.51 30.40 -0.89
CA ASP A 497 13.22 29.71 -0.75
C ASP A 497 13.34 28.19 -0.90
N GLU A 498 14.11 27.73 -1.89
CA GLU A 498 14.27 26.30 -2.16
C GLU A 498 14.96 25.60 -1.00
N ARG A 499 16.07 26.15 -0.50
CA ARG A 499 16.79 25.60 0.65
C ARG A 499 15.91 25.56 1.89
N LEU A 500 15.18 26.64 2.17
CA LEU A 500 14.24 26.71 3.31
C LEU A 500 13.15 25.64 3.19
N TYR A 501 12.53 25.50 2.02
CA TYR A 501 11.52 24.47 1.78
C TYR A 501 12.06 23.06 1.98
N GLN A 502 13.21 22.74 1.37
CA GLN A 502 13.78 21.39 1.42
C GLN A 502 14.28 21.01 2.81
N GLU A 503 14.94 21.92 3.54
CA GLU A 503 15.37 21.66 4.93
C GLU A 503 14.17 21.51 5.86
N THR A 504 13.15 22.36 5.71
CA THR A 504 11.91 22.24 6.49
C THR A 504 11.20 20.92 6.19
N LYS A 505 11.04 20.57 4.91
CA LYS A 505 10.48 19.29 4.48
C LYS A 505 11.24 18.12 5.10
N LYS A 506 12.58 18.15 5.04
CA LYS A 506 13.45 17.12 5.61
C LYS A 506 13.25 16.95 7.11
N ILE A 507 13.14 18.05 7.87
CA ILE A 507 12.86 18.02 9.31
C ILE A 507 11.47 17.41 9.56
N ILE A 508 10.43 17.89 8.86
CA ILE A 508 9.06 17.39 9.03
C ILE A 508 8.97 15.90 8.70
N THR A 509 9.60 15.44 7.61
CA THR A 509 9.69 14.02 7.27
C THR A 509 10.37 13.23 8.39
N ALA A 510 11.46 13.75 8.98
CA ALA A 510 12.12 13.10 10.10
C ALA A 510 11.25 13.00 11.35
N LEU A 511 10.46 14.05 11.66
CA LEU A 511 9.50 14.00 12.77
C LEU A 511 8.37 12.98 12.49
N PHE A 512 7.86 12.95 11.26
CA PHE A 512 6.82 12.02 10.84
C PHE A 512 7.30 10.56 10.95
N GLN A 513 8.52 10.27 10.49
CA GLN A 513 9.18 8.98 10.68
C GLN A 513 9.39 8.68 12.16
N HIS A 514 9.97 9.60 12.93
CA HIS A 514 10.26 9.37 14.35
C HIS A 514 8.99 9.05 15.14
N ILE A 515 7.93 9.85 15.03
CA ILE A 515 6.64 9.61 15.70
C ILE A 515 6.04 8.25 15.30
N THR A 516 6.13 7.90 14.01
CA THR A 516 5.62 6.62 13.52
C THR A 516 6.32 5.44 14.20
N TYR A 517 7.65 5.43 14.24
CA TYR A 517 8.42 4.30 14.82
C TYR A 517 8.56 4.36 16.35
N ASN A 518 8.51 5.54 16.95
CA ASN A 518 8.71 5.76 18.38
C ASN A 518 7.42 5.65 19.20
N GLU A 519 6.28 6.11 18.66
CA GLU A 519 5.04 6.24 19.42
C GLU A 519 3.92 5.36 18.83
N TYR A 520 3.69 5.43 17.52
CA TYR A 520 2.56 4.72 16.90
C TYR A 520 2.81 3.21 16.78
N LEU A 521 3.89 2.77 16.13
CA LEU A 521 4.14 1.34 15.91
C LEU A 521 4.24 0.53 17.21
N PRO A 522 4.91 1.00 18.29
CA PRO A 522 4.88 0.31 19.58
C PRO A 522 3.48 0.16 20.17
N SER A 523 2.59 1.14 19.97
CA SER A 523 1.21 1.09 20.45
C SER A 523 0.35 0.07 19.70
N VAL A 524 0.79 -0.37 18.51
CA VAL A 524 0.05 -1.31 17.66
C VAL A 524 0.67 -2.72 17.66
N LEU A 525 1.99 -2.81 17.45
CA LEU A 525 2.74 -4.07 17.30
C LEU A 525 3.28 -4.60 18.63
N GLY A 526 3.36 -3.75 19.66
CA GLY A 526 3.92 -4.10 20.95
C GLY A 526 5.45 -4.21 20.97
N PRO A 527 6.04 -4.24 22.18
CA PRO A 527 7.49 -4.13 22.36
C PRO A 527 8.27 -5.31 21.76
N ASN A 528 7.74 -6.53 21.84
CA ASN A 528 8.45 -7.73 21.40
C ASN A 528 8.74 -7.71 19.89
N LEU A 529 7.74 -7.40 19.07
CA LEU A 529 7.92 -7.33 17.62
C LEU A 529 8.74 -6.10 17.21
N MET A 530 8.56 -4.98 17.92
CA MET A 530 9.38 -3.79 17.69
C MET A 530 10.89 -4.09 17.89
N GLU A 531 11.24 -4.89 18.89
CA GLU A 531 12.61 -5.36 19.10
C GLU A 531 13.04 -6.40 18.05
N GLU A 532 12.22 -7.42 17.80
CA GLU A 532 12.53 -8.52 16.87
C GLU A 532 12.77 -8.03 15.42
N TYR A 533 12.03 -7.02 14.97
CA TYR A 533 12.19 -6.43 13.64
C TYR A 533 13.14 -5.22 13.63
N GLY A 534 13.78 -4.89 14.76
CA GLY A 534 14.71 -3.76 14.84
C GLY A 534 14.07 -2.41 14.53
N LEU A 535 12.78 -2.25 14.84
CA LEU A 535 11.98 -1.08 14.46
C LEU A 535 12.21 0.10 15.41
N LEU A 536 12.56 -0.17 16.67
CA LEU A 536 12.78 0.89 17.66
C LEU A 536 13.87 1.88 17.20
N PRO A 537 13.63 3.20 17.35
CA PRO A 537 14.67 4.19 17.22
C PRO A 537 15.80 4.00 18.23
N LEU A 538 17.00 4.45 17.86
CA LEU A 538 18.11 4.49 18.82
C LEU A 538 17.92 5.65 19.81
N THR A 539 18.52 5.53 20.99
CA THR A 539 18.51 6.62 21.99
C THR A 539 19.56 7.69 21.71
N SER A 540 20.61 7.38 20.94
CA SER A 540 21.66 8.31 20.52
C SER A 540 22.41 7.79 19.29
N GLY A 541 23.15 8.68 18.60
CA GLY A 541 24.01 8.29 17.49
C GLY A 541 23.24 7.94 16.19
N TYR A 542 23.87 7.13 15.35
CA TYR A 542 23.37 6.74 14.02
C TYR A 542 23.03 5.25 13.98
N THR A 543 22.03 4.91 13.16
CA THR A 543 21.92 3.53 12.66
C THR A 543 22.57 3.41 11.28
N TYR A 544 23.06 2.22 10.97
CA TYR A 544 23.73 1.90 9.70
C TYR A 544 23.08 0.66 9.04
N THR A 545 21.76 0.53 9.21
CA THR A 545 20.97 -0.60 8.71
C THR A 545 20.53 -0.44 7.26
N TYR A 546 20.83 0.69 6.60
CA TYR A 546 20.53 0.86 5.18
C TYR A 546 21.16 -0.24 4.33
N ASP A 547 20.34 -0.94 3.54
CA ASP A 547 20.79 -1.94 2.59
C ASP A 547 20.17 -1.70 1.20
N PRO A 548 20.98 -1.39 0.16
CA PRO A 548 20.48 -1.22 -1.20
C PRO A 548 19.93 -2.52 -1.82
N ALA A 549 20.12 -3.69 -1.21
CA ALA A 549 19.45 -4.93 -1.62
C ALA A 549 18.01 -5.03 -1.10
N VAL A 550 17.61 -4.18 -0.13
CA VAL A 550 16.25 -4.17 0.40
C VAL A 550 15.32 -3.37 -0.52
N LYS A 551 14.35 -4.09 -1.07
CA LYS A 551 13.27 -3.47 -1.83
C LYS A 551 12.21 -2.95 -0.87
N ALA A 552 12.10 -1.62 -0.72
CA ALA A 552 11.12 -0.99 0.18
C ALA A 552 9.68 -0.92 -0.37
N GLN A 553 9.49 -1.30 -1.64
CA GLN A 553 8.21 -1.22 -2.34
C GLN A 553 7.08 -1.90 -1.54
N ILE A 554 5.93 -1.22 -1.43
CA ILE A 554 4.79 -1.70 -0.64
C ILE A 554 4.23 -3.00 -1.21
N THR A 555 3.97 -3.97 -0.34
CA THR A 555 3.30 -5.22 -0.67
C THR A 555 1.79 -5.04 -0.82
N ASN A 556 1.21 -5.81 -1.72
CA ASN A 556 -0.21 -5.74 -2.04
C ASN A 556 -1.05 -6.12 -0.81
N GLU A 557 -0.63 -7.15 -0.10
CA GLU A 557 -1.23 -7.65 1.13
C GLU A 557 -1.25 -6.61 2.25
N PHE A 558 -0.18 -5.82 2.39
CA PHE A 558 -0.15 -4.69 3.31
C PHE A 558 -1.20 -3.63 2.92
N ALA A 559 -1.25 -3.25 1.64
CA ALA A 559 -2.12 -2.19 1.14
C ALA A 559 -3.62 -2.58 1.09
N THR A 560 -3.94 -3.85 0.87
CA THR A 560 -5.33 -4.31 0.68
C THR A 560 -5.94 -5.00 1.88
N ALA A 561 -5.14 -5.46 2.84
CA ALA A 561 -5.65 -6.20 4.00
C ALA A 561 -5.00 -5.78 5.32
N ALA A 562 -3.71 -6.05 5.53
CA ALA A 562 -3.11 -5.95 6.87
C ALA A 562 -3.16 -4.52 7.43
N PHE A 563 -2.81 -3.50 6.62
CA PHE A 563 -2.85 -2.10 7.09
C PHE A 563 -4.26 -1.46 6.99
N ARG A 564 -5.28 -2.27 6.66
CA ARG A 564 -6.70 -1.89 6.77
C ARG A 564 -7.33 -2.30 8.11
N TYR A 565 -6.54 -2.88 9.03
CA TYR A 565 -6.97 -3.19 10.39
C TYR A 565 -7.64 -1.99 11.09
N GLY A 566 -7.15 -0.77 10.79
CA GLY A 566 -7.67 0.48 11.32
C GLY A 566 -9.14 0.76 11.00
N HIS A 567 -9.75 0.06 10.03
CA HIS A 567 -11.19 0.20 9.74
C HIS A 567 -12.08 -0.35 10.86
N SER A 568 -11.59 -1.27 11.69
CA SER A 568 -12.28 -1.71 12.92
C SER A 568 -12.18 -0.70 14.06
N LEU A 569 -11.14 0.17 14.05
CA LEU A 569 -10.88 1.16 15.10
C LEU A 569 -11.75 2.43 14.99
N ILE A 570 -12.55 2.55 13.92
CA ILE A 570 -13.31 3.76 13.58
C ILE A 570 -14.53 3.90 14.50
N ARG A 571 -14.78 5.11 15.02
CA ARG A 571 -16.02 5.45 15.72
C ARG A 571 -17.09 6.01 14.79
N ASN A 572 -18.36 5.88 15.20
CA ASN A 572 -19.50 6.50 14.53
C ASN A 572 -19.49 8.05 14.59
N TYR A 573 -18.83 8.65 15.57
CA TYR A 573 -18.75 10.10 15.76
C TYR A 573 -17.49 10.53 16.52
N ASN A 574 -17.16 11.82 16.40
CA ASN A 574 -16.17 12.50 17.23
C ASN A 574 -16.89 13.43 18.23
N GLU A 575 -16.43 13.48 19.47
CA GLU A 575 -16.96 14.38 20.50
C GLU A 575 -16.31 15.75 20.40
N LEU A 576 -17.09 16.83 20.54
CA LEU A 576 -16.59 18.19 20.46
C LEU A 576 -16.43 18.81 21.84
N TRP A 577 -15.21 18.73 22.39
CA TRP A 577 -14.87 19.37 23.67
C TRP A 577 -14.44 20.83 23.45
N LEU A 578 -15.15 21.78 24.06
CA LEU A 578 -14.97 23.21 23.78
C LEU A 578 -13.92 23.90 24.68
N ASP A 579 -13.46 23.23 25.73
CA ASP A 579 -12.41 23.71 26.62
C ASP A 579 -11.54 22.56 27.14
N ASP A 580 -10.38 22.93 27.71
CA ASP A 580 -9.38 21.99 28.26
C ASP A 580 -9.78 21.38 29.62
N THR A 581 -10.86 21.86 30.24
CA THR A 581 -11.39 21.22 31.45
C THR A 581 -12.27 20.02 31.12
N TYR A 582 -12.63 19.85 29.84
CA TYR A 582 -13.54 18.80 29.36
C TYR A 582 -14.90 18.84 30.08
N ALA A 583 -15.29 20.01 30.58
CA ALA A 583 -16.60 20.22 31.21
C ALA A 583 -17.64 20.79 30.24
N ASN A 584 -17.19 21.47 29.17
CA ASN A 584 -18.07 22.06 28.16
C ASN A 584 -18.17 21.16 26.92
N TYR A 585 -19.25 20.39 26.86
CA TYR A 585 -19.57 19.50 25.75
C TYR A 585 -20.33 20.25 24.65
N GLY A 586 -19.75 20.30 23.46
CA GLY A 586 -20.31 20.96 22.28
C GLY A 586 -21.14 20.07 21.36
N GLY A 587 -21.25 18.77 21.66
CA GLY A 587 -22.01 17.80 20.87
C GLY A 587 -21.14 16.82 20.08
N GLU A 588 -21.74 16.16 19.08
CA GLU A 588 -21.14 15.07 18.31
C GLU A 588 -21.06 15.42 16.83
N LEU A 589 -19.94 15.05 16.20
CA LEU A 589 -19.73 15.12 14.77
C LEU A 589 -19.78 13.70 14.17
N HIS A 590 -20.95 13.29 13.69
CA HIS A 590 -21.18 11.95 13.15
C HIS A 590 -20.47 11.72 11.80
N LEU A 591 -19.62 10.70 11.72
CA LEU A 591 -18.81 10.41 10.53
C LEU A 591 -19.67 10.24 9.26
N LYS A 592 -20.81 9.55 9.39
CA LYS A 592 -21.75 9.28 8.28
C LYS A 592 -22.28 10.52 7.56
N ASP A 593 -22.20 11.71 8.19
CA ASP A 593 -22.74 12.96 7.64
C ASP A 593 -21.63 13.92 7.15
N TRP A 594 -20.35 13.59 7.38
CA TRP A 594 -19.21 14.48 7.12
C TRP A 594 -18.14 13.89 6.19
N TYR A 595 -18.44 12.80 5.50
CA TYR A 595 -17.58 12.31 4.42
C TYR A 595 -17.46 13.33 3.28
N ASN A 596 -16.24 13.56 2.79
CA ASN A 596 -15.99 14.51 1.71
C ASN A 596 -16.57 15.91 1.97
N ASN A 597 -16.78 16.29 3.23
CA ASN A 597 -17.39 17.57 3.60
C ASN A 597 -16.53 18.25 4.68
N PRO A 598 -15.51 19.01 4.29
CA PRO A 598 -14.60 19.64 5.25
C PRO A 598 -15.13 20.97 5.82
N LYS A 599 -16.35 21.41 5.47
CA LYS A 599 -16.87 22.76 5.76
C LYS A 599 -16.84 23.14 7.24
N VAL A 600 -17.05 22.18 8.14
CA VAL A 600 -16.98 22.43 9.59
C VAL A 600 -15.60 22.85 10.08
N LEU A 601 -14.53 22.56 9.34
CA LEU A 601 -13.16 22.88 9.72
C LEU A 601 -12.77 24.32 9.38
N PHE A 602 -13.64 25.08 8.70
CA PHE A 602 -13.48 26.52 8.55
C PHE A 602 -13.80 27.27 9.87
N ASP A 603 -14.42 26.58 10.83
CA ASP A 603 -14.61 27.09 12.19
C ASP A 603 -13.43 26.67 13.09
N PRO A 604 -12.65 27.62 13.65
CA PRO A 604 -11.56 27.32 14.58
C PRO A 604 -12.02 26.59 15.84
N ILE A 605 -13.26 26.78 16.29
CA ILE A 605 -13.80 26.11 17.48
C ILE A 605 -13.87 24.60 17.24
N VAL A 606 -14.40 24.19 16.08
CA VAL A 606 -14.52 22.77 15.73
C VAL A 606 -13.14 22.14 15.53
N PHE A 607 -12.22 22.82 14.86
CA PHE A 607 -10.85 22.33 14.67
C PHE A 607 -10.16 22.02 16.00
N ASN A 608 -10.21 22.95 16.96
CA ASN A 608 -9.59 22.76 18.27
C ASN A 608 -10.34 21.70 19.11
N ALA A 609 -11.66 21.61 18.99
CA ALA A 609 -12.45 20.56 19.65
C ALA A 609 -12.09 19.16 19.15
N LEU A 610 -11.81 18.99 17.86
CA LEU A 610 -11.34 17.72 17.29
C LEU A 610 -9.93 17.36 17.77
N ILE A 611 -9.01 18.34 17.89
CA ILE A 611 -7.70 18.10 18.52
C ILE A 611 -7.88 17.62 19.97
N ARG A 612 -8.82 18.19 20.73
CA ARG A 612 -9.12 17.68 22.08
C ARG A 612 -9.65 16.25 22.06
N HIS A 613 -10.51 15.92 21.08
CA HIS A 613 -11.01 14.56 20.90
C HIS A 613 -9.90 13.55 20.56
N PHE A 614 -8.87 13.96 19.82
CA PHE A 614 -7.72 13.09 19.56
C PHE A 614 -7.05 12.59 20.85
N ILE A 615 -7.10 13.42 21.91
CA ILE A 615 -6.46 13.11 23.20
C ILE A 615 -7.40 12.30 24.11
N THR A 616 -8.70 12.59 24.11
CA THR A 616 -9.66 12.00 25.06
C THR A 616 -10.57 10.92 24.49
N GLY A 617 -10.87 11.00 23.19
CA GLY A 617 -11.69 10.00 22.50
C GLY A 617 -10.93 8.69 22.35
N THR A 618 -11.60 7.57 22.64
CA THR A 618 -11.03 6.23 22.50
C THR A 618 -11.19 5.71 21.06
N ALA A 619 -10.29 4.85 20.59
CA ALA A 619 -10.58 4.06 19.38
C ALA A 619 -11.65 3.00 19.68
N GLN A 620 -12.28 2.43 18.64
CA GLN A 620 -12.91 1.11 18.80
C GLN A 620 -11.83 0.03 18.96
N ASN A 621 -12.16 -1.13 19.51
CA ASN A 621 -11.23 -2.25 19.60
C ASN A 621 -10.91 -2.84 18.21
N PHE A 622 -9.74 -3.49 18.09
CA PHE A 622 -9.43 -4.31 16.92
C PHE A 622 -10.18 -5.65 16.99
N ASP A 623 -11.34 -5.70 16.36
CA ASP A 623 -12.17 -6.89 16.27
C ASP A 623 -13.06 -6.94 15.03
N GLU A 624 -13.99 -7.89 15.00
CA GLU A 624 -14.98 -8.04 13.93
C GLU A 624 -16.13 -7.03 14.00
N ASN A 625 -16.18 -6.15 14.99
CA ASN A 625 -17.20 -5.12 15.10
C ASN A 625 -16.78 -3.94 14.23
N VAL A 626 -17.73 -3.44 13.46
CA VAL A 626 -17.50 -2.37 12.50
C VAL A 626 -18.71 -1.47 12.53
N VAL A 627 -18.46 -0.19 12.78
CA VAL A 627 -19.51 0.81 12.93
C VAL A 627 -20.30 1.04 11.63
N ASP A 628 -21.60 1.35 11.75
CA ASP A 628 -22.48 1.56 10.60
C ASP A 628 -22.03 2.73 9.73
N ALA A 629 -21.33 3.73 10.29
CA ALA A 629 -20.77 4.84 9.54
C ALA A 629 -19.86 4.40 8.37
N VAL A 630 -19.26 3.20 8.43
CA VAL A 630 -18.46 2.62 7.33
C VAL A 630 -19.06 1.34 6.75
N HIS A 631 -19.87 0.59 7.51
CA HIS A 631 -20.48 -0.65 7.03
C HIS A 631 -21.72 -0.40 6.16
N ASN A 632 -22.55 0.60 6.51
CA ASN A 632 -23.83 0.87 5.84
C ASN A 632 -23.91 2.28 5.22
N TYR A 633 -23.11 3.21 5.74
CA TYR A 633 -23.16 4.63 5.40
C TYR A 633 -21.86 5.21 4.85
N LEU A 634 -20.95 4.37 4.34
CA LEU A 634 -19.70 4.85 3.74
C LEU A 634 -20.02 5.84 2.62
N PHE A 635 -19.47 7.06 2.70
CA PHE A 635 -19.72 8.13 1.74
C PHE A 635 -21.20 8.47 1.52
N LYS A 636 -22.08 8.20 2.50
CA LYS A 636 -23.51 8.55 2.43
C LYS A 636 -23.67 10.01 1.99
N SER A 637 -24.41 10.18 0.90
CA SER A 637 -24.77 11.50 0.39
C SER A 637 -25.83 12.16 1.27
N PRO A 638 -25.85 13.50 1.42
CA PRO A 638 -26.99 14.21 2.00
C PRO A 638 -28.32 13.94 1.28
N TYR A 639 -28.26 13.50 0.02
CA TYR A 639 -29.40 13.24 -0.84
C TYR A 639 -29.77 11.74 -0.92
N GLN A 640 -29.07 10.87 -0.19
CA GLN A 640 -29.33 9.43 -0.13
C GLN A 640 -29.51 8.97 1.32
N SER A 641 -30.44 8.03 1.55
CA SER A 641 -30.67 7.45 2.88
C SER A 641 -29.73 6.30 3.23
N TRP A 642 -28.82 5.93 2.32
CA TRP A 642 -27.87 4.82 2.43
C TRP A 642 -26.51 5.23 1.83
N GLY A 643 -25.45 4.51 2.21
CA GLY A 643 -24.11 4.65 1.64
C GLY A 643 -23.56 3.33 1.11
N LEU A 644 -22.28 3.27 0.79
CA LEU A 644 -21.61 2.03 0.42
C LEU A 644 -21.22 1.20 1.67
N ASP A 645 -20.75 -0.01 1.42
CA ASP A 645 -20.22 -0.92 2.43
C ASP A 645 -18.68 -1.02 2.28
N LEU A 646 -17.95 -0.52 3.28
CA LEU A 646 -16.49 -0.56 3.31
C LEU A 646 -15.93 -1.99 3.44
N ILE A 647 -16.61 -2.86 4.18
CA ILE A 647 -16.17 -4.23 4.43
C ILE A 647 -16.35 -5.06 3.16
N ALA A 648 -17.50 -4.97 2.51
CA ALA A 648 -17.71 -5.56 1.19
C ALA A 648 -16.68 -5.03 0.18
N ALA A 649 -16.41 -3.72 0.16
CA ALA A 649 -15.40 -3.13 -0.72
C ALA A 649 -13.97 -3.64 -0.43
N ASN A 650 -13.59 -3.87 0.83
CA ASN A 650 -12.28 -4.43 1.19
C ASN A 650 -12.15 -5.89 0.71
N LEU A 651 -13.17 -6.71 0.96
CA LEU A 651 -13.22 -8.10 0.52
C LEU A 651 -13.15 -8.21 -1.01
N TRP A 652 -13.95 -7.39 -1.70
CA TRP A 652 -13.99 -7.37 -3.15
C TRP A 652 -12.68 -6.86 -3.76
N ARG A 653 -12.04 -5.86 -3.14
CA ARG A 653 -10.70 -5.40 -3.52
C ARG A 653 -9.65 -6.50 -3.36
N GLY A 654 -9.72 -7.30 -2.29
CA GLY A 654 -8.86 -8.47 -2.12
C GLY A 654 -9.01 -9.49 -3.27
N ARG A 655 -10.25 -9.73 -3.72
CA ARG A 655 -10.54 -10.61 -4.86
C ARG A 655 -10.11 -10.02 -6.21
N ASP A 656 -10.29 -8.72 -6.43
CA ASP A 656 -9.79 -7.98 -7.61
C ASP A 656 -8.25 -8.05 -7.72
N HIS A 657 -7.56 -7.94 -6.58
CA HIS A 657 -6.10 -8.03 -6.50
C HIS A 657 -5.58 -9.48 -6.44
N ALA A 658 -6.50 -10.45 -6.46
CA ALA A 658 -6.24 -11.87 -6.35
C ALA A 658 -5.34 -12.24 -5.16
N ILE A 659 -5.61 -11.65 -4.00
CA ILE A 659 -4.93 -11.98 -2.75
C ILE A 659 -5.30 -13.42 -2.36
N PRO A 660 -4.31 -14.30 -2.12
CA PRO A 660 -4.53 -15.62 -1.54
C PRO A 660 -5.39 -15.61 -0.27
N GLY A 661 -5.95 -16.77 0.08
CA GLY A 661 -6.68 -16.92 1.34
C GLY A 661 -5.80 -16.75 2.59
N TYR A 662 -6.42 -16.44 3.72
CA TYR A 662 -5.77 -16.20 5.02
C TYR A 662 -4.79 -17.31 5.42
N ASN A 663 -5.16 -18.57 5.20
CA ASN A 663 -4.38 -19.72 5.65
C ASN A 663 -2.97 -19.80 5.01
N PHE A 664 -2.81 -19.25 3.81
CA PHE A 664 -1.50 -19.16 3.15
C PHE A 664 -0.57 -18.16 3.86
N TYR A 665 -1.12 -17.07 4.39
CA TYR A 665 -0.36 -16.09 5.15
C TYR A 665 -0.10 -16.53 6.58
N LEU A 666 -1.01 -17.31 7.17
CA LEU A 666 -0.75 -18.00 8.43
C LEU A 666 0.52 -18.85 8.33
N GLU A 667 0.63 -19.65 7.26
CA GLU A 667 1.84 -20.45 6.98
C GLU A 667 3.07 -19.58 6.67
N ALA A 668 2.93 -18.54 5.84
CA ALA A 668 4.04 -17.66 5.48
C ALA A 668 4.61 -16.87 6.68
N CYS A 669 3.75 -16.57 7.67
CA CYS A 669 4.11 -15.95 8.94
C CYS A 669 4.63 -16.93 9.99
N GLY A 670 4.90 -18.18 9.59
CA GLY A 670 5.55 -19.19 10.42
C GLY A 670 4.60 -19.99 11.32
N SER A 671 3.29 -19.75 11.24
CA SER A 671 2.30 -20.54 11.98
C SER A 671 1.94 -21.82 11.23
N LYS A 672 1.44 -22.82 11.96
CA LYS A 672 0.97 -24.05 11.33
C LYS A 672 -0.28 -23.76 10.49
N ARG A 673 -0.26 -24.17 9.22
CA ARG A 673 -1.44 -24.14 8.35
C ARG A 673 -2.61 -24.90 8.98
N ALA A 674 -3.78 -24.28 8.99
CA ALA A 674 -5.03 -24.89 9.45
C ALA A 674 -5.51 -25.96 8.45
N ALA A 675 -5.87 -27.15 8.92
CA ALA A 675 -6.44 -28.20 8.08
C ALA A 675 -7.98 -28.15 8.08
N THR A 676 -8.55 -27.65 9.18
CA THR A 676 -9.97 -27.45 9.39
C THR A 676 -10.22 -26.06 9.96
N PHE A 677 -11.47 -25.58 9.93
CA PHE A 677 -11.83 -24.29 10.56
C PHE A 677 -11.55 -24.29 12.07
N ASP A 678 -11.70 -25.42 12.75
CA ASP A 678 -11.52 -25.51 14.20
C ASP A 678 -10.04 -25.33 14.60
N ASP A 679 -9.09 -25.58 13.69
CA ASP A 679 -7.66 -25.28 13.89
C ASP A 679 -7.38 -23.78 14.01
N LEU A 680 -8.34 -22.90 13.64
CA LEU A 680 -8.22 -21.45 13.79
C LEU A 680 -8.61 -20.94 15.18
N LEU A 681 -9.31 -21.72 16.01
CA LEU A 681 -9.78 -21.29 17.33
C LEU A 681 -8.68 -20.77 18.29
N PRO A 682 -7.43 -21.27 18.25
CA PRO A 682 -6.36 -20.72 19.09
C PRO A 682 -5.90 -19.32 18.68
N ILE A 683 -6.16 -18.90 17.44
CA ILE A 683 -5.65 -17.64 16.86
C ILE A 683 -6.77 -16.66 16.49
N MET A 684 -8.00 -17.13 16.34
CA MET A 684 -9.17 -16.32 16.00
C MET A 684 -10.28 -16.42 17.05
N ARG A 685 -11.11 -15.36 17.12
CA ARG A 685 -12.30 -15.33 17.96
C ARG A 685 -13.32 -16.41 17.52
N PRO A 686 -13.86 -17.22 18.46
CA PRO A 686 -14.81 -18.29 18.13
C PRO A 686 -16.03 -17.83 17.33
N ALA A 687 -16.53 -16.61 17.63
CA ALA A 687 -17.67 -16.03 16.93
C ALA A 687 -17.41 -15.86 15.42
N ILE A 688 -16.18 -15.53 15.04
CA ILE A 688 -15.78 -15.43 13.63
C ILE A 688 -15.57 -16.80 13.02
N VAL A 689 -14.88 -17.72 13.71
CA VAL A 689 -14.64 -19.09 13.24
C VAL A 689 -15.95 -19.79 12.86
N GLU A 690 -16.99 -19.70 13.69
CA GLU A 690 -18.31 -20.27 13.40
C GLU A 690 -18.95 -19.66 12.13
N LYS A 691 -18.87 -18.33 11.98
CA LYS A 691 -19.43 -17.62 10.81
C LYS A 691 -18.68 -17.96 9.52
N ILE A 692 -17.33 -18.01 9.55
CA ILE A 692 -16.55 -18.37 8.36
C ILE A 692 -16.70 -19.87 8.01
N LYS A 693 -16.83 -20.75 9.00
CA LYS A 693 -17.10 -22.18 8.80
C LYS A 693 -18.45 -22.41 8.12
N TYR A 694 -19.44 -21.56 8.42
CA TYR A 694 -20.75 -21.59 7.76
C TYR A 694 -20.69 -21.08 6.31
N LEU A 695 -19.91 -20.04 6.04
CA LEU A 695 -19.89 -19.34 4.73
C LEU A 695 -18.90 -19.93 3.72
N TYR A 696 -17.71 -20.31 4.16
CA TYR A 696 -16.65 -20.80 3.29
C TYR A 696 -16.66 -22.32 3.22
N LYS A 697 -16.41 -22.86 2.03
CA LYS A 697 -16.32 -24.33 1.84
C LYS A 697 -15.02 -24.92 2.36
N SER A 698 -13.94 -24.14 2.31
CA SER A 698 -12.60 -24.54 2.74
C SER A 698 -11.97 -23.46 3.61
N VAL A 699 -11.16 -23.87 4.58
CA VAL A 699 -10.36 -22.95 5.40
C VAL A 699 -9.31 -22.19 4.58
N ASP A 700 -8.88 -22.77 3.47
CA ASP A 700 -7.95 -22.13 2.52
C ASP A 700 -8.60 -20.99 1.73
N ASP A 701 -9.93 -20.90 1.71
CA ASP A 701 -10.67 -19.93 0.91
C ASP A 701 -11.00 -18.63 1.66
N VAL A 702 -10.82 -18.60 2.99
CA VAL A 702 -11.12 -17.43 3.83
C VAL A 702 -10.36 -16.22 3.31
N ASP A 703 -11.06 -15.15 2.94
CA ASP A 703 -10.43 -13.94 2.42
C ASP A 703 -9.49 -13.32 3.47
N LEU A 704 -8.28 -12.88 3.07
CA LEU A 704 -7.27 -12.38 4.02
C LEU A 704 -7.82 -11.29 4.95
N PHE A 705 -8.59 -10.33 4.42
CA PHE A 705 -9.12 -9.22 5.21
C PHE A 705 -10.05 -9.67 6.36
N ILE A 706 -10.97 -10.61 6.12
CA ILE A 706 -11.84 -11.09 7.21
C ILE A 706 -11.09 -12.02 8.16
N GLY A 707 -10.10 -12.77 7.65
CA GLY A 707 -9.21 -13.56 8.47
C GLY A 707 -8.43 -12.69 9.46
N VAL A 708 -7.84 -11.58 9.01
CA VAL A 708 -7.11 -10.66 9.90
C VAL A 708 -8.02 -10.02 10.96
N LEU A 709 -9.22 -9.56 10.58
CA LEU A 709 -10.20 -9.03 11.54
C LEU A 709 -10.68 -10.08 12.55
N GLY A 710 -10.54 -11.37 12.26
CA GLY A 710 -10.90 -12.45 13.18
C GLY A 710 -9.86 -12.73 14.26
N GLU A 711 -8.64 -12.22 14.14
CA GLU A 711 -7.51 -12.61 14.98
C GLU A 711 -7.59 -12.08 16.42
N TRP A 712 -7.12 -12.88 17.38
CA TRP A 712 -6.79 -12.39 18.72
C TRP A 712 -5.54 -11.51 18.67
N ALA A 713 -5.55 -10.41 19.44
CA ALA A 713 -4.40 -9.56 19.62
C ALA A 713 -3.20 -10.34 20.18
N ILE A 714 -2.01 -10.07 19.64
CA ILE A 714 -0.76 -10.61 20.20
C ILE A 714 -0.44 -9.97 21.56
N LYS A 715 0.42 -10.62 22.35
CA LYS A 715 0.81 -10.08 23.66
C LYS A 715 1.51 -8.72 23.52
N GLY A 716 0.91 -7.68 24.11
CA GLY A 716 1.47 -6.34 24.18
C GLY A 716 1.25 -5.49 22.93
N GLY A 717 0.62 -6.03 21.89
CA GLY A 717 0.10 -5.29 20.73
C GLY A 717 -1.42 -5.41 20.65
N ILE A 718 -2.02 -4.78 19.66
CA ILE A 718 -3.49 -4.80 19.46
C ILE A 718 -3.94 -5.62 18.26
N VAL A 719 -3.03 -5.90 17.33
CA VAL A 719 -3.34 -6.68 16.12
C VAL A 719 -2.92 -8.14 16.25
N GLY A 720 -3.46 -8.99 15.40
CA GLY A 720 -3.19 -10.43 15.43
C GLY A 720 -1.88 -10.87 14.79
N PRO A 721 -1.56 -12.19 14.83
CA PRO A 721 -0.28 -12.72 14.40
C PRO A 721 0.02 -12.51 12.92
N VAL A 722 -0.94 -12.73 11.99
CA VAL A 722 -0.70 -12.49 10.56
C VAL A 722 -0.65 -10.99 10.27
N THR A 723 -1.55 -10.23 10.89
CA THR A 723 -1.60 -8.77 10.71
C THR A 723 -0.29 -8.10 11.14
N SER A 724 0.18 -8.41 12.35
CA SER A 724 1.43 -7.88 12.90
C SER A 724 2.65 -8.31 12.11
N CYS A 725 2.71 -9.57 11.67
CA CYS A 725 3.76 -10.13 10.85
C CYS A 725 3.94 -9.36 9.52
N ILE A 726 2.84 -9.15 8.78
CA ILE A 726 2.86 -8.38 7.52
C ILE A 726 3.26 -6.92 7.76
N MET A 727 2.71 -6.30 8.82
CA MET A 727 3.04 -4.91 9.16
C MET A 727 4.51 -4.75 9.55
N ALA A 728 5.02 -5.60 10.44
CA ALA A 728 6.40 -5.52 10.92
C ALA A 728 7.41 -5.74 9.80
N ASP A 729 7.18 -6.69 8.90
CA ASP A 729 8.02 -6.89 7.70
C ASP A 729 8.04 -5.63 6.82
N GLN A 730 6.85 -5.08 6.51
CA GLN A 730 6.76 -3.91 5.66
C GLN A 730 7.48 -2.71 6.28
N PHE A 731 7.25 -2.40 7.57
CA PHE A 731 7.91 -1.27 8.23
C PHE A 731 9.43 -1.49 8.36
N ALA A 732 9.90 -2.72 8.60
CA ALA A 732 11.33 -3.00 8.59
C ALA A 732 11.96 -2.68 7.22
N ARG A 733 11.31 -3.09 6.12
CA ARG A 733 11.75 -2.77 4.75
C ARG A 733 11.69 -1.27 4.44
N LEU A 734 10.71 -0.56 4.99
CA LEU A 734 10.61 0.90 4.85
C LEU A 734 11.70 1.66 5.61
N LYS A 735 12.23 1.09 6.70
CA LYS A 735 13.37 1.64 7.43
C LYS A 735 14.70 1.31 6.74
N ASP A 736 14.92 0.04 6.44
CA ASP A 736 16.23 -0.45 6.00
C ASP A 736 16.45 -0.27 4.49
N GLY A 737 15.39 -0.22 3.68
CA GLY A 737 15.47 0.08 2.24
C GLY A 737 15.45 1.57 1.90
N ASP A 738 15.33 2.45 2.89
CA ASP A 738 15.24 3.90 2.68
C ASP A 738 16.57 4.59 2.96
N ARG A 739 17.30 4.99 1.90
CA ARG A 739 18.60 5.69 2.00
C ARG A 739 18.52 6.99 2.81
N PHE A 740 17.33 7.57 2.91
CA PHE A 740 17.07 8.86 3.54
C PHE A 740 16.34 8.73 4.88
N PHE A 741 16.21 7.53 5.45
CA PHE A 741 15.63 7.34 6.78
C PHE A 741 16.38 8.18 7.81
N TYR A 742 15.65 8.86 8.69
CA TYR A 742 16.20 9.98 9.45
C TYR A 742 17.42 9.63 10.31
N GLU A 743 17.51 8.41 10.88
CA GLU A 743 18.64 7.97 11.73
C GLU A 743 19.85 7.45 10.97
N HIS A 744 19.78 7.31 9.65
CA HIS A 744 20.88 6.73 8.86
C HIS A 744 22.10 7.66 8.85
N GLY A 745 23.25 7.13 9.27
CA GLY A 745 24.54 7.81 9.23
C GLY A 745 25.31 7.59 7.93
N GLY A 746 26.33 8.42 7.69
CA GLY A 746 27.28 8.24 6.58
C GLY A 746 26.75 8.60 5.19
N GLN A 747 25.56 9.19 5.10
CA GLN A 747 24.98 9.68 3.85
C GLN A 747 25.18 11.20 3.71
N PRO A 748 25.24 11.76 2.49
CA PRO A 748 25.37 13.21 2.27
C PRO A 748 24.30 14.05 2.98
N HIS A 749 23.13 13.47 3.20
CA HIS A 749 21.97 14.08 3.82
C HIS A 749 21.75 13.65 5.28
N SER A 750 22.65 12.89 5.91
CA SER A 750 22.51 12.53 7.32
C SER A 750 22.40 13.78 8.20
N PHE A 751 21.51 13.75 9.20
CA PHE A 751 21.50 14.78 10.24
C PHE A 751 22.77 14.69 11.09
N THR A 752 23.17 15.78 11.75
CA THR A 752 24.23 15.71 12.77
C THR A 752 23.71 14.97 14.02
N PRO A 753 24.59 14.43 14.89
CA PRO A 753 24.11 13.74 16.10
C PRO A 753 23.26 14.65 17.00
N ALA A 754 23.63 15.92 17.13
CA ALA A 754 22.86 16.90 17.89
C ALA A 754 21.46 17.15 17.28
N GLN A 755 21.36 17.23 15.95
CA GLN A 755 20.07 17.35 15.27
C GLN A 755 19.19 16.11 15.49
N LEU A 756 19.78 14.90 15.47
CA LEU A 756 19.06 13.66 15.76
C LEU A 756 18.55 13.61 17.19
N ASP A 757 19.37 13.97 18.17
CA ASP A 757 18.95 14.00 19.58
C ASP A 757 17.82 15.01 19.80
N ALA A 758 17.83 16.13 19.08
CA ALA A 758 16.72 17.08 19.10
C ALA A 758 15.44 16.50 18.45
N ILE A 759 15.56 15.79 17.32
CA ILE A 759 14.43 15.10 16.67
C ILE A 759 13.83 14.03 17.59
N ARG A 760 14.67 13.26 18.29
CA ARG A 760 14.24 12.20 19.23
C ARG A 760 13.50 12.70 20.45
N SER A 761 13.58 14.00 20.75
CA SER A 761 12.83 14.63 21.83
C SER A 761 11.40 15.01 21.45
N MET A 762 11.05 14.91 20.17
CA MET A 762 9.76 15.33 19.64
C MET A 762 8.72 14.22 19.75
N SER A 763 7.48 14.63 20.03
CA SER A 763 6.31 13.75 20.05
C SER A 763 5.17 14.35 19.23
N LEU A 764 4.17 13.54 18.89
CA LEU A 764 2.93 14.04 18.31
C LEU A 764 2.24 15.04 19.26
N ALA A 765 2.43 14.90 20.57
CA ALA A 765 1.95 15.87 21.54
C ALA A 765 2.53 17.27 21.32
N ARG A 766 3.85 17.37 21.11
CA ARG A 766 4.50 18.65 20.77
C ARG A 766 3.94 19.23 19.46
N VAL A 767 3.76 18.40 18.45
CA VAL A 767 3.23 18.84 17.14
C VAL A 767 1.84 19.44 17.30
N LEU A 768 0.94 18.79 18.05
CA LEU A 768 -0.41 19.29 18.30
C LEU A 768 -0.39 20.58 19.13
N CYS A 769 0.36 20.63 20.24
CA CYS A 769 0.53 21.85 21.05
C CYS A 769 1.04 23.06 20.23
N GLU A 770 1.87 22.84 19.22
CA GLU A 770 2.44 23.94 18.43
C GLU A 770 1.52 24.44 17.31
N THR A 771 0.43 23.74 17.04
CA THR A 771 -0.43 23.95 15.87
C THR A 771 -1.91 24.08 16.21
N SER A 772 -2.32 23.77 17.44
CA SER A 772 -3.61 24.15 18.02
C SER A 772 -3.64 25.62 18.42
N ASP A 773 -4.82 26.23 18.37
CA ASP A 773 -5.01 27.64 18.72
C ASP A 773 -5.42 27.83 20.20
N THR A 774 -6.09 26.83 20.79
CA THR A 774 -6.67 26.95 22.15
C THR A 774 -6.39 25.77 23.08
N VAL A 775 -5.57 24.79 22.66
CA VAL A 775 -5.22 23.63 23.49
C VAL A 775 -3.91 23.90 24.24
N ASP A 776 -4.00 24.03 25.55
CA ASP A 776 -2.89 24.36 26.46
C ASP A 776 -2.43 23.15 27.30
N TRP A 777 -3.22 22.07 27.35
CA TRP A 777 -2.93 20.84 28.08
C TRP A 777 -2.99 19.61 27.18
N MET A 778 -2.04 18.70 27.36
CA MET A 778 -1.95 17.44 26.60
C MET A 778 -1.43 16.31 27.47
N THR A 779 -1.60 15.07 27.01
CA THR A 779 -0.87 13.92 27.54
C THR A 779 0.51 13.83 26.89
N HIS A 780 1.45 13.11 27.52
CA HIS A 780 2.79 12.92 26.96
C HIS A 780 2.76 12.16 25.63
N ASN A 781 1.97 11.07 25.59
CA ASN A 781 1.78 10.24 24.42
C ASN A 781 0.29 10.22 24.07
N VAL A 782 -0.07 10.87 22.97
CA VAL A 782 -1.47 11.04 22.55
C VAL A 782 -2.11 9.77 22.01
N PHE A 783 -1.34 8.72 21.73
CA PHE A 783 -1.88 7.44 21.29
C PHE A 783 -2.53 6.66 22.44
N TRP A 784 -2.20 7.03 23.70
CA TRP A 784 -2.70 6.38 24.90
C TRP A 784 -3.68 7.28 25.64
N THR A 785 -4.71 6.70 26.24
CA THR A 785 -5.68 7.42 27.05
C THR A 785 -5.00 8.07 28.27
N PRO A 786 -5.55 9.19 28.77
CA PRO A 786 -5.04 9.82 29.98
C PRO A 786 -5.07 8.84 31.17
N SER A 787 -3.94 8.70 31.86
CA SER A 787 -3.80 7.81 33.02
C SER A 787 -2.71 8.33 33.96
N PRO A 788 -2.52 7.77 35.17
CA PRO A 788 -1.41 8.17 36.03
C PRO A 788 -0.01 8.00 35.39
N MET A 789 0.11 7.19 34.33
CA MET A 789 1.34 6.87 33.59
C MET A 789 1.44 7.70 32.31
N ASN A 790 0.34 8.32 31.90
CA ASN A 790 0.26 9.27 30.79
C ASN A 790 -0.54 10.51 31.25
N PRO A 791 -0.02 11.27 32.24
CA PRO A 791 -0.76 12.35 32.88
C PRO A 791 -0.92 13.56 31.94
N TRP A 792 -1.88 14.42 32.28
CA TRP A 792 -2.00 15.75 31.69
C TRP A 792 -0.83 16.64 32.12
N VAL A 793 -0.21 17.30 31.14
CA VAL A 793 0.89 18.23 31.32
C VAL A 793 0.68 19.50 30.46
N PRO A 794 1.20 20.66 30.88
CA PRO A 794 1.10 21.88 30.09
C PRO A 794 1.88 21.77 28.78
N CYS A 795 1.28 22.21 27.68
CA CYS A 795 1.90 22.25 26.35
C CYS A 795 3.22 23.01 26.31
N TYR A 796 3.41 24.01 27.17
CA TYR A 796 4.61 24.85 27.21
C TYR A 796 5.54 24.53 28.40
N GLY A 797 5.32 23.40 29.07
CA GLY A 797 6.19 22.86 30.11
C GLY A 797 7.44 22.16 29.59
N LYS A 798 8.22 21.57 30.50
CA LYS A 798 9.43 20.79 30.18
C LYS A 798 9.14 19.35 29.73
N ASP A 799 7.94 18.88 30.07
CA ASP A 799 7.47 17.49 29.90
C ASP A 799 7.17 17.13 28.44
N ILE A 800 6.87 18.14 27.62
CA ILE A 800 6.74 18.03 26.17
C ILE A 800 7.88 18.89 25.60
N PRO A 801 9.00 18.33 25.14
CA PRO A 801 10.13 19.14 24.66
C PRO A 801 9.82 19.88 23.35
N ARG A 802 10.53 20.98 23.06
CA ARG A 802 10.47 21.69 21.76
C ARG A 802 11.70 21.38 20.92
N LEU A 803 11.54 21.34 19.60
CA LEU A 803 12.66 21.18 18.68
C LEU A 803 13.57 22.42 18.73
N ASN A 804 14.85 22.22 19.02
CA ASN A 804 15.83 23.30 18.94
C ASN A 804 16.34 23.51 17.51
N LEU A 805 15.66 24.36 16.74
CA LEU A 805 16.03 24.67 15.36
C LEU A 805 17.37 25.41 15.21
N ASN A 806 17.95 25.98 16.27
CA ASN A 806 19.29 26.59 16.18
C ASN A 806 20.38 25.59 15.80
N LEU A 807 20.13 24.30 15.95
CA LEU A 807 21.01 23.23 15.48
C LEU A 807 21.07 23.11 13.95
N TRP A 808 20.21 23.83 13.22
CA TRP A 808 20.24 23.98 11.76
C TRP A 808 20.86 25.31 11.32
N LYS A 809 21.47 26.07 12.23
CA LYS A 809 22.17 27.30 11.89
C LYS A 809 23.37 27.00 10.99
N SER A 810 23.39 27.61 9.82
CA SER A 810 24.52 27.63 8.89
C SER A 810 25.70 28.36 9.53
N THR A 811 26.90 27.82 9.36
CA THR A 811 28.15 28.45 9.78
C THR A 811 28.63 29.54 8.83
N TYR A 812 27.96 29.69 7.67
CA TYR A 812 28.24 30.69 6.65
C TYR A 812 27.03 31.58 6.39
#